data_AF-A0A1K1VXG5-F1
#
_entry.id   AF-A0A1K1VXG5-F1
#
_cell.length_a   1.000
_cell.length_b   1.000
_cell.length_c   1.000
_cell.angle_alpha   90.00
_cell.angle_beta   90.00
_cell.angle_gamma   90.00
#
_symmetry.space_group_name_H-M   'P 1'
#
loop_
_entity.id
_entity.type
_entity.pdbx_description
1 polymer ?
#
loop_
_entity_poly.entity_id
_entity_poly.type
_entity_poly.pdbx_seq_one_letter_code
_entity_poly.pdbx_strand_id
1 'polypeptide(L)'
;MNAAFGGAAAENNETTDTPETPDIPEIIKATETAETAGCAATVESTEFTESTGSAGADGSTGTVGVAAPSRSAESEESAESEARHRRAADAGDTASMSVLGALLLRQGDLDGAEPYLRGATADGDRAAANNLGVLLHQRGYVDDAAGWWRIAAVAGSAAAAHALGRHYRERGDEPGAEYWLRQSAEQGHALGAYALADLLEHRSDVGAERWLRAAAEQGHREAAYRLARMLDRNAGDDPHDAFGRPGLGPGAGERPGAPGRSVVRRDDGPVAGPATGRVGEAEQWYRQAAARGHRRAALHLGAILEQRGEPKEAGRWYLISAKAGEARAACALGFLLRDAGDEESAAVWWLRAAQDGDGNAANALGALHAARGEQQTAERWYRAAMDAGDVNGAYNLGLLCAAQDRTPQAEQWYRHAAYAGHREAANALAVLLLQAGDATGAEPWFSKAAEAGSVDAAFNLGILYAGRDEDRAALVWYERAAAAGHTEAALQVGMALLHRGEEQEAERHLRCAAGGGSAEAAFRLAGVLDSRQPPPGPPALGEPMPEKTECEEWYERAAEQGHRRAQVRVGMLAAARGDVDSAARWYREAAESGSRNGAFNLGLLLAREGSEREAALWWSRAANDGHGRAALRLALLAARRGELTEGQRWCARAVELGPAEVAERAARLREALHQELTA
;
A
#
# COMPACT_ATOMS: atom_id res chain seq x y z
N MET A 1 -29.76 44.59 11.76
CA MET A 1 -30.26 45.58 10.80
C MET A 1 -31.10 44.84 9.79
N ASN A 2 -32.39 45.21 9.73
CA ASN A 2 -33.39 44.66 8.81
C ASN A 2 -33.06 45.01 7.35
N ALA A 3 -33.30 44.06 6.44
CA ALA A 3 -33.92 44.34 5.15
C ALA A 3 -34.46 43.03 4.54
N ALA A 4 -35.77 43.01 4.35
CA ALA A 4 -36.52 42.04 3.58
C ALA A 4 -36.73 42.57 2.16
N PHE A 5 -36.75 41.68 1.16
CA PHE A 5 -37.41 41.75 -0.16
C PHE A 5 -37.06 40.42 -0.85
N GLY A 6 -37.90 39.66 -1.53
CA GLY A 6 -39.29 39.76 -1.97
C GLY A 6 -39.48 38.57 -2.92
N GLY A 7 -40.61 37.86 -2.83
CA GLY A 7 -40.85 36.64 -3.59
C GLY A 7 -41.10 36.88 -5.08
N ALA A 8 -40.87 35.84 -5.87
CA ALA A 8 -41.52 35.61 -7.15
C ALA A 8 -41.59 34.09 -7.40
N ALA A 9 -42.81 33.58 -7.36
CA ALA A 9 -43.18 32.29 -7.92
C ALA A 9 -43.23 32.43 -9.45
N ALA A 10 -42.66 31.46 -10.17
CA ALA A 10 -42.96 31.21 -11.56
C ALA A 10 -42.98 29.69 -11.76
N GLU A 11 -44.19 29.15 -11.76
CA GLU A 11 -44.50 27.92 -12.49
C GLU A 11 -44.18 28.15 -13.96
N ASN A 12 -43.45 27.22 -14.58
CA ASN A 12 -43.73 26.81 -15.96
C ASN A 12 -43.25 25.38 -16.19
N ASN A 13 -44.17 24.66 -16.80
CA ASN A 13 -44.23 23.26 -17.12
C ASN A 13 -43.47 22.97 -18.44
N GLU A 14 -43.15 21.69 -18.66
CA GLU A 14 -42.70 21.07 -19.93
C GLU A 14 -41.28 21.47 -20.37
N THR A 15 -40.29 20.59 -20.52
CA THR A 15 -40.31 19.28 -21.21
C THR A 15 -39.22 18.38 -20.64
N THR A 16 -39.62 17.19 -20.17
CA THR A 16 -38.72 16.08 -19.83
C THR A 16 -38.23 15.42 -21.12
N ASP A 17 -37.06 15.83 -21.61
CA ASP A 17 -36.26 15.04 -22.55
C ASP A 17 -35.19 14.32 -21.74
N THR A 18 -35.51 13.10 -21.32
CA THR A 18 -34.54 12.12 -20.83
C THR A 18 -33.72 11.62 -22.02
N PRO A 19 -32.39 11.81 -22.07
CA PRO A 19 -31.58 11.01 -22.97
C PRO A 19 -31.62 9.57 -22.44
N GLU A 20 -32.22 8.70 -23.25
CA GLU A 20 -32.28 7.26 -23.08
C GLU A 20 -30.91 6.71 -22.63
N THR A 21 -30.87 6.23 -21.39
CA THR A 21 -29.85 5.31 -20.93
C THR A 21 -29.91 4.06 -21.80
N PRO A 22 -28.82 3.62 -22.46
CA PRO A 22 -28.83 2.32 -23.10
C PRO A 22 -28.96 1.26 -22.01
N ASP A 23 -30.00 0.42 -22.13
CA ASP A 23 -30.20 -0.78 -21.31
C ASP A 23 -28.90 -1.59 -21.25
N ILE A 24 -28.29 -1.63 -20.07
CA ILE A 24 -27.17 -2.50 -19.75
C ILE A 24 -27.78 -3.89 -19.49
N PRO A 25 -27.55 -4.92 -20.32
CA PRO A 25 -27.96 -6.26 -19.99
C PRO A 25 -27.16 -6.74 -18.78
N GLU A 26 -27.77 -7.55 -17.92
CA GLU A 26 -27.11 -8.28 -16.83
C GLU A 26 -25.92 -9.13 -17.36
N ILE A 27 -24.73 -8.53 -17.43
CA ILE A 27 -23.46 -9.21 -17.72
C ILE A 27 -22.67 -9.31 -16.40
N ILE A 28 -23.21 -10.00 -15.39
CA ILE A 28 -22.44 -10.34 -14.16
C ILE A 28 -22.49 -11.85 -13.82
N LYS A 29 -23.13 -12.71 -14.64
CA LYS A 29 -23.05 -14.18 -14.45
C LYS A 29 -22.55 -14.98 -15.66
N ALA A 30 -22.23 -14.34 -16.78
CA ALA A 30 -21.92 -15.03 -18.02
C ALA A 30 -20.42 -15.29 -18.29
N THR A 31 -19.50 -14.72 -17.50
CA THR A 31 -18.05 -14.85 -17.75
C THR A 31 -17.36 -15.95 -16.94
N GLU A 32 -17.96 -16.43 -15.84
CA GLU A 32 -17.47 -17.62 -15.10
C GLU A 32 -17.85 -18.95 -15.77
N THR A 33 -18.91 -18.94 -16.59
CA THR A 33 -19.39 -20.13 -17.29
C THR A 33 -18.63 -20.42 -18.57
N ALA A 34 -17.94 -19.46 -19.19
CA ALA A 34 -17.26 -19.67 -20.47
C ALA A 34 -15.92 -20.44 -20.33
N GLU A 35 -15.14 -20.22 -19.27
CA GLU A 35 -13.90 -20.99 -19.01
C GLU A 35 -14.21 -22.43 -18.50
N THR A 36 -15.40 -22.65 -17.93
CA THR A 36 -15.90 -23.98 -17.50
C THR A 36 -16.71 -24.71 -18.57
N ALA A 37 -17.28 -24.01 -19.56
CA ALA A 37 -18.07 -24.58 -20.66
C ALA A 37 -17.23 -25.28 -21.76
N GLY A 38 -15.92 -25.09 -21.76
CA GLY A 38 -15.00 -25.67 -22.75
C GLY A 38 -14.44 -27.03 -22.34
N CYS A 39 -15.25 -28.07 -22.18
CA CYS A 39 -14.74 -29.45 -22.15
C CYS A 39 -15.75 -30.40 -22.81
N ALA A 40 -15.55 -30.67 -24.11
CA ALA A 40 -16.22 -31.77 -24.79
C ALA A 40 -15.83 -33.11 -24.14
N ALA A 41 -16.70 -34.12 -24.24
CA ALA A 41 -16.31 -35.49 -23.90
C ALA A 41 -15.06 -35.87 -24.72
N THR A 42 -14.06 -36.43 -24.06
CA THR A 42 -12.74 -36.68 -24.66
C THR A 42 -12.82 -37.84 -25.63
N VAL A 43 -12.42 -37.60 -26.89
CA VAL A 43 -12.24 -38.66 -27.88
C VAL A 43 -11.04 -39.52 -27.46
N GLU A 44 -11.28 -40.81 -27.24
CA GLU A 44 -10.29 -41.78 -26.80
C GLU A 44 -9.63 -42.42 -28.04
N SER A 45 -8.30 -42.47 -28.08
CA SER A 45 -7.56 -43.14 -29.16
C SER A 45 -7.04 -44.49 -28.66
N THR A 46 -7.18 -45.54 -29.46
CA THR A 46 -6.55 -46.84 -29.20
C THR A 46 -5.05 -46.72 -29.50
N GLU A 47 -4.20 -46.76 -28.47
CA GLU A 47 -2.74 -46.83 -28.66
C GLU A 47 -2.31 -48.26 -29.02
N PHE A 48 -1.55 -48.38 -30.10
CA PHE A 48 -0.84 -49.60 -30.50
C PHE A 48 0.53 -49.60 -29.83
N THR A 49 0.80 -50.51 -28.89
CA THR A 49 2.16 -50.73 -28.39
C THR A 49 2.91 -51.63 -29.37
N GLU A 50 3.59 -51.02 -30.35
CA GLU A 50 4.62 -51.74 -31.10
C GLU A 50 5.85 -51.95 -30.19
N SER A 51 5.98 -53.19 -29.72
CA SER A 51 7.23 -53.72 -29.17
C SER A 51 8.30 -53.73 -30.26
N THR A 52 9.16 -52.71 -30.30
CA THR A 52 10.47 -52.80 -30.97
C THR A 52 11.56 -52.93 -29.91
N GLY A 53 12.30 -54.04 -30.01
CA GLY A 53 13.22 -54.51 -28.99
C GLY A 53 14.46 -53.64 -28.75
N SER A 54 14.99 -53.83 -27.55
CA SER A 54 16.36 -53.59 -27.09
C SER A 54 17.42 -53.66 -28.21
N ALA A 55 18.15 -52.56 -28.40
CA ALA A 55 19.51 -52.57 -28.93
C ALA A 55 20.37 -51.58 -28.12
N GLY A 56 21.55 -52.06 -27.74
CA GLY A 56 22.43 -51.48 -26.73
C GLY A 56 22.99 -50.11 -27.07
N ALA A 57 23.35 -49.40 -26.00
CA ALA A 57 24.23 -48.26 -26.03
C ALA A 57 25.61 -48.65 -26.61
N ASP A 58 26.09 -47.85 -27.56
CA ASP A 58 27.51 -47.52 -27.67
C ASP A 58 27.66 -46.15 -28.34
N GLY A 59 28.56 -45.34 -27.78
CA GLY A 59 28.72 -43.94 -28.13
C GLY A 59 29.53 -43.70 -29.40
N SER A 60 29.15 -42.66 -30.15
CA SER A 60 30.08 -41.87 -30.96
C SER A 60 29.46 -40.53 -31.35
N THR A 61 30.24 -39.48 -31.17
CA THR A 61 29.97 -38.08 -31.51
C THR A 61 29.88 -37.89 -33.02
N GLY A 62 28.78 -37.34 -33.52
CA GLY A 62 28.64 -36.88 -34.90
C GLY A 62 27.49 -35.89 -35.05
N THR A 63 27.81 -34.61 -35.22
CA THR A 63 26.90 -33.54 -35.61
C THR A 63 26.21 -33.86 -36.94
N VAL A 64 24.90 -34.09 -36.91
CA VAL A 64 24.02 -34.07 -38.09
C VAL A 64 22.88 -33.10 -37.79
N GLY A 65 22.77 -32.05 -38.62
CA GLY A 65 21.67 -31.10 -38.54
C GLY A 65 20.35 -31.78 -38.91
N VAL A 66 19.42 -31.83 -37.96
CA VAL A 66 18.05 -32.27 -38.21
C VAL A 66 17.24 -31.03 -38.59
N ALA A 67 16.90 -30.93 -39.87
CA ALA A 67 15.89 -29.98 -40.34
C ALA A 67 14.53 -30.36 -39.74
N ALA A 68 13.82 -29.39 -39.17
CA ALA A 68 12.45 -29.59 -38.72
C ALA A 68 11.56 -29.92 -39.95
N PRO A 69 10.66 -30.92 -39.86
CA PRO A 69 9.76 -31.26 -40.96
C PRO A 69 8.84 -30.07 -41.29
N SER A 70 8.66 -29.79 -42.57
CA SER A 70 7.72 -28.78 -43.06
C SER A 70 6.28 -29.24 -42.88
N ARG A 71 5.34 -28.33 -42.56
CA ARG A 71 3.89 -28.61 -42.39
C ARG A 71 3.24 -29.43 -43.53
N SER A 72 3.79 -29.40 -44.74
CA SER A 72 3.36 -30.23 -45.86
C SER A 72 3.66 -31.73 -45.65
N ALA A 73 4.81 -32.06 -45.05
CA ALA A 73 5.21 -33.43 -44.77
C ALA A 73 4.35 -34.04 -43.65
N GLU A 74 4.03 -33.27 -42.60
CA GLU A 74 3.12 -33.70 -41.53
C GLU A 74 1.69 -33.95 -42.06
N SER A 75 1.22 -33.15 -43.03
CA SER A 75 -0.10 -33.34 -43.64
C SER A 75 -0.15 -34.54 -44.58
N GLU A 76 0.92 -34.83 -45.30
CA GLU A 76 1.04 -36.00 -46.18
C GLU A 76 1.13 -37.30 -45.36
N GLU A 77 1.93 -37.31 -44.29
CA GLU A 77 2.09 -38.45 -43.38
C GLU A 77 0.78 -38.77 -42.61
N SER A 78 0.03 -37.72 -42.22
CA SER A 78 -1.30 -37.89 -41.62
C SER A 78 -2.33 -38.45 -42.60
N ALA A 79 -2.31 -38.03 -43.86
CA ALA A 79 -3.21 -38.54 -44.90
C ALA A 79 -2.88 -39.99 -45.30
N GLU A 80 -1.61 -40.35 -45.36
CA GLU A 80 -1.17 -41.72 -45.60
C GLU A 80 -1.52 -42.67 -44.44
N SER A 81 -1.38 -42.20 -43.20
CA SER A 81 -1.81 -42.91 -42.00
C SER A 81 -3.33 -43.16 -41.99
N GLU A 82 -4.12 -42.13 -42.30
CA GLU A 82 -5.58 -42.26 -42.42
C GLU A 82 -5.95 -43.24 -43.54
N ALA A 83 -5.31 -43.17 -44.71
CA ALA A 83 -5.57 -44.09 -45.81
C ALA A 83 -5.15 -45.54 -45.51
N ARG A 84 -4.18 -45.74 -44.61
CA ARG A 84 -3.79 -47.08 -44.12
C ARG A 84 -4.86 -47.62 -43.17
N HIS A 85 -5.28 -46.83 -42.18
CA HIS A 85 -6.36 -47.20 -41.26
C HIS A 85 -7.68 -47.44 -41.99
N ARG A 86 -8.01 -46.65 -43.01
CA ARG A 86 -9.20 -46.85 -43.86
C ARG A 86 -9.19 -48.19 -44.57
N ARG A 87 -8.09 -48.55 -45.24
CA ARG A 87 -7.97 -49.86 -45.91
C ARG A 87 -8.07 -51.04 -44.94
N ALA A 88 -7.49 -50.93 -43.74
CA ALA A 88 -7.56 -51.97 -42.72
C ALA A 88 -8.96 -52.06 -42.08
N ALA A 89 -9.59 -50.93 -41.80
CA ALA A 89 -10.95 -50.84 -41.28
C ALA A 89 -11.97 -51.43 -42.26
N ASP A 90 -11.86 -51.09 -43.55
CA ASP A 90 -12.71 -51.64 -44.61
C ASP A 90 -12.51 -53.17 -44.80
N ALA A 91 -11.35 -53.68 -44.41
CA ALA A 91 -11.03 -55.11 -44.39
C ALA A 91 -11.52 -55.84 -43.12
N GLY A 92 -12.15 -55.15 -42.18
CA GLY A 92 -12.70 -55.74 -40.97
C GLY A 92 -11.83 -55.63 -39.71
N ASP A 93 -10.73 -54.86 -39.74
CA ASP A 93 -9.87 -54.70 -38.57
C ASP A 93 -10.48 -53.75 -37.51
N THR A 94 -10.94 -54.31 -36.39
CA THR A 94 -11.58 -53.61 -35.27
C THR A 94 -10.75 -52.45 -34.73
N ALA A 95 -9.44 -52.64 -34.58
CA ALA A 95 -8.55 -51.60 -34.05
C ALA A 95 -8.46 -50.40 -35.00
N SER A 96 -8.30 -50.66 -36.31
CA SER A 96 -8.28 -49.61 -37.33
C SER A 96 -9.64 -48.93 -37.49
N MET A 97 -10.76 -49.64 -37.32
CA MET A 97 -12.09 -49.02 -37.28
C MET A 97 -12.21 -48.03 -36.11
N SER A 98 -11.73 -48.41 -34.92
CA SER A 98 -11.72 -47.54 -33.73
C SER A 98 -10.86 -46.29 -33.94
N VAL A 99 -9.62 -46.47 -34.43
CA VAL A 99 -8.69 -45.37 -34.73
C VAL A 99 -9.24 -44.44 -35.81
N LEU A 100 -9.74 -44.99 -36.92
CA LEU A 100 -10.30 -44.21 -38.02
C LEU A 100 -11.55 -43.45 -37.60
N GLY A 101 -12.45 -44.09 -36.85
CA GLY A 101 -13.64 -43.45 -36.30
C GLY A 101 -13.29 -42.28 -35.38
N ALA A 102 -12.27 -42.45 -34.52
CA ALA A 102 -11.77 -41.38 -33.65
C ALA A 102 -11.13 -40.22 -34.44
N LEU A 103 -10.44 -40.51 -35.55
CA LEU A 103 -9.87 -39.49 -36.44
C LEU A 103 -10.95 -38.67 -37.14
N LEU A 104 -11.91 -39.35 -37.78
CA LEU A 104 -13.03 -38.70 -38.47
C LEU A 104 -13.88 -37.86 -37.52
N LEU A 105 -14.13 -38.37 -36.31
CA LEU A 105 -14.85 -37.63 -35.27
C LEU A 105 -14.11 -36.34 -34.86
N ARG A 106 -12.77 -36.39 -34.72
CA ARG A 106 -11.96 -35.19 -34.44
C ARG A 106 -11.97 -34.18 -35.58
N GLN A 107 -12.09 -34.64 -36.82
CA GLN A 107 -12.25 -33.79 -38.00
C GLN A 107 -13.67 -33.20 -38.13
N GLY A 108 -14.63 -33.66 -37.32
CA GLY A 108 -16.04 -33.26 -37.37
C GLY A 108 -16.86 -34.02 -38.41
N ASP A 109 -16.29 -35.05 -39.06
CA ASP A 109 -17.01 -35.93 -39.98
C ASP A 109 -17.76 -37.01 -39.19
N LEU A 110 -18.93 -36.62 -38.67
CA LEU A 110 -19.77 -37.51 -37.86
C LEU A 110 -20.35 -38.66 -38.69
N ASP A 111 -20.70 -38.38 -39.95
CA ASP A 111 -21.32 -39.36 -40.84
C ASP A 111 -20.32 -40.43 -41.29
N GLY A 112 -19.08 -40.01 -41.58
CA GLY A 112 -17.98 -40.93 -41.87
C GLY A 112 -17.53 -41.71 -40.63
N ALA A 113 -17.52 -41.10 -39.44
CA ALA A 113 -17.05 -41.75 -38.21
C ALA A 113 -18.00 -42.86 -37.70
N GLU A 114 -19.30 -42.64 -37.77
CA GLU A 114 -20.30 -43.52 -37.17
C GLU A 114 -20.26 -45.00 -37.60
N PRO A 115 -20.16 -45.36 -38.90
CA PRO A 115 -20.13 -46.76 -39.31
C PRO A 115 -18.92 -47.50 -38.75
N TYR A 116 -17.75 -46.86 -38.72
CA TYR A 116 -16.53 -47.44 -38.17
C TYR A 116 -16.60 -47.57 -36.65
N LEU A 117 -17.10 -46.54 -35.95
CA LEU A 117 -17.29 -46.61 -34.49
C LEU A 117 -18.31 -47.71 -34.11
N ARG A 118 -19.43 -47.81 -34.82
CA ARG A 118 -20.42 -48.87 -34.57
C ARG A 118 -19.86 -50.27 -34.84
N GLY A 119 -19.10 -50.44 -35.93
CA GLY A 119 -18.40 -51.69 -36.24
C GLY A 119 -17.46 -52.10 -35.11
N ALA A 120 -16.58 -51.19 -34.69
CA ALA A 120 -15.65 -51.45 -33.60
C ALA A 120 -16.36 -51.73 -32.25
N THR A 121 -17.47 -51.04 -31.96
CA THR A 121 -18.24 -51.33 -30.73
C THR A 121 -18.93 -52.68 -30.74
N ALA A 122 -19.36 -53.18 -31.92
CA ALA A 122 -19.97 -54.49 -32.04
C ALA A 122 -18.98 -55.62 -31.67
N ASP A 123 -17.69 -55.38 -31.93
CA ASP A 123 -16.58 -56.27 -31.56
C ASP A 123 -16.08 -56.05 -30.11
N GLY A 124 -16.70 -55.13 -29.37
CA GLY A 124 -16.41 -54.89 -27.95
C GLY A 124 -15.31 -53.84 -27.68
N ASP A 125 -14.92 -53.03 -28.66
CA ASP A 125 -13.92 -51.98 -28.45
C ASP A 125 -14.46 -50.84 -27.56
N ARG A 126 -13.85 -50.68 -26.37
CA ARG A 126 -14.30 -49.70 -25.36
C ARG A 126 -14.05 -48.25 -25.76
N ALA A 127 -12.97 -47.97 -26.50
CA ALA A 127 -12.65 -46.61 -26.94
C ALA A 127 -13.62 -46.16 -28.03
N ALA A 128 -13.97 -47.07 -28.95
CA ALA A 128 -15.02 -46.86 -29.93
C ALA A 128 -16.38 -46.63 -29.25
N ALA A 129 -16.69 -47.33 -28.15
CA ALA A 129 -17.92 -47.12 -27.39
C ALA A 129 -17.96 -45.73 -26.74
N ASN A 130 -16.84 -45.27 -26.16
CA ASN A 130 -16.72 -43.91 -25.66
C ASN A 130 -16.93 -42.87 -26.78
N ASN A 131 -16.23 -43.05 -27.91
CA ASN A 131 -16.28 -42.14 -29.05
C ASN A 131 -17.65 -42.11 -29.73
N LEU A 132 -18.34 -43.25 -29.79
CA LEU A 132 -19.72 -43.31 -30.29
C LEU A 132 -20.66 -42.53 -29.37
N GLY A 133 -20.45 -42.59 -28.05
CA GLY A 133 -21.14 -41.71 -27.10
C GLY A 133 -20.87 -40.22 -27.36
N VAL A 134 -19.61 -39.83 -27.61
CA VAL A 134 -19.26 -38.45 -27.98
C VAL A 134 -19.96 -38.00 -29.27
N LEU A 135 -19.93 -38.84 -30.30
CA LEU A 135 -20.58 -38.58 -31.59
C LEU A 135 -22.09 -38.38 -31.44
N LEU A 136 -22.76 -39.29 -30.73
CA LEU A 136 -24.21 -39.21 -30.52
C LEU A 136 -24.59 -37.98 -29.68
N HIS A 137 -23.78 -37.63 -28.69
CA HIS A 137 -23.97 -36.40 -27.92
C HIS A 137 -23.85 -35.15 -28.80
N GLN A 138 -22.85 -35.08 -29.70
CA GLN A 138 -22.70 -33.98 -30.65
C GLN A 138 -23.88 -33.85 -31.62
N ARG A 139 -24.55 -34.97 -31.92
CA ARG A 139 -25.80 -35.00 -32.72
C ARG A 139 -27.07 -34.71 -31.91
N GLY A 140 -26.98 -34.53 -30.59
CA GLY A 140 -28.12 -34.26 -29.71
C GLY A 140 -28.85 -35.51 -29.20
N TYR A 141 -28.36 -36.72 -29.48
CA TYR A 141 -28.92 -37.97 -28.97
C TYR A 141 -28.34 -38.29 -27.58
N VAL A 142 -28.71 -37.47 -26.59
CA VAL A 142 -28.07 -37.45 -25.27
C VAL A 142 -28.30 -38.75 -24.47
N ASP A 143 -29.49 -39.36 -24.55
CA ASP A 143 -29.79 -40.62 -23.87
C ASP A 143 -29.04 -41.81 -24.47
N ASP A 144 -28.99 -41.88 -25.80
CA ASP A 144 -28.24 -42.93 -26.51
C ASP A 144 -26.75 -42.81 -26.22
N ALA A 145 -26.23 -41.58 -26.19
CA ALA A 145 -24.84 -41.30 -25.79
C ALA A 145 -24.53 -41.81 -24.37
N ALA A 146 -25.42 -41.56 -23.41
CA ALA A 146 -25.27 -42.05 -22.04
C ALA A 146 -25.28 -43.59 -21.96
N GLY A 147 -26.07 -44.26 -22.80
CA GLY A 147 -26.04 -45.71 -22.96
C GLY A 147 -24.66 -46.24 -23.37
N TRP A 148 -24.07 -45.64 -24.40
CA TRP A 148 -22.73 -46.01 -24.89
C TRP A 148 -21.61 -45.66 -23.92
N TRP A 149 -21.67 -44.49 -23.27
CA TRP A 149 -20.73 -44.16 -22.21
C TRP A 149 -20.82 -45.11 -21.02
N ARG A 150 -22.02 -45.61 -20.67
CA ARG A 150 -22.15 -46.64 -19.62
C ARG A 150 -21.46 -47.94 -20.02
N ILE A 151 -21.65 -48.40 -21.25
CA ILE A 151 -20.98 -49.61 -21.77
C ILE A 151 -19.45 -49.44 -21.69
N ALA A 152 -18.94 -48.32 -22.20
CA ALA A 152 -17.50 -48.01 -22.17
C ALA A 152 -16.95 -47.85 -20.75
N ALA A 153 -17.69 -47.18 -19.85
CA ALA A 153 -17.29 -46.97 -18.46
C ALA A 153 -17.22 -48.27 -17.66
N VAL A 154 -18.19 -49.18 -17.85
CA VAL A 154 -18.18 -50.52 -17.26
C VAL A 154 -17.01 -51.36 -17.81
N ALA A 155 -16.62 -51.14 -19.06
CA ALA A 155 -15.42 -51.72 -19.67
C ALA A 155 -14.10 -51.02 -19.24
N GLY A 156 -14.16 -50.09 -18.28
CA GLY A 156 -12.99 -49.40 -17.71
C GLY A 156 -12.47 -48.23 -18.54
N SER A 157 -13.31 -47.56 -19.33
CA SER A 157 -12.96 -46.25 -19.92
C SER A 157 -13.22 -45.14 -18.89
N ALA A 158 -12.14 -44.55 -18.39
CA ALA A 158 -12.20 -43.43 -17.45
C ALA A 158 -12.80 -42.16 -18.09
N ALA A 159 -12.58 -41.96 -19.40
CA ALA A 159 -13.15 -40.87 -20.19
C ALA A 159 -14.68 -40.99 -20.26
N ALA A 160 -15.18 -42.20 -20.54
CA ALA A 160 -16.60 -42.47 -20.58
C ALA A 160 -17.26 -42.33 -19.19
N ALA A 161 -16.58 -42.78 -18.13
CA ALA A 161 -17.05 -42.59 -16.75
C ALA A 161 -17.17 -41.09 -16.39
N HIS A 162 -16.24 -40.24 -16.82
CA HIS A 162 -16.34 -38.79 -16.66
C HIS A 162 -17.53 -38.21 -17.44
N ALA A 163 -17.67 -38.57 -18.72
CA ALA A 163 -18.77 -38.10 -19.57
C ALA A 163 -20.15 -38.49 -18.99
N LEU A 164 -20.28 -39.73 -18.52
CA LEU A 164 -21.48 -40.24 -17.88
C LEU A 164 -21.75 -39.52 -16.54
N GLY A 165 -20.72 -39.28 -15.73
CA GLY A 165 -20.83 -38.52 -14.49
C GLY A 165 -21.35 -37.10 -14.70
N ARG A 166 -20.89 -36.40 -15.75
CA ARG A 166 -21.44 -35.08 -16.12
C ARG A 166 -22.89 -35.16 -16.57
N HIS A 167 -23.23 -36.14 -17.41
CA HIS A 167 -24.61 -36.35 -17.85
C HIS A 167 -25.58 -36.51 -16.68
N TYR A 168 -25.21 -37.29 -15.66
CA TYR A 168 -26.01 -37.42 -14.44
C TYR A 168 -26.11 -36.10 -13.65
N ARG A 169 -25.01 -35.35 -13.55
CA ARG A 169 -24.99 -34.03 -12.89
C ARG A 169 -25.92 -33.03 -13.58
N GLU A 170 -25.92 -32.99 -14.92
CA GLU A 170 -26.82 -32.13 -15.71
C GLU A 170 -28.31 -32.49 -15.52
N ARG A 171 -28.61 -33.76 -15.22
CA ARG A 171 -29.96 -34.24 -14.88
C ARG A 171 -30.34 -34.03 -13.41
N GLY A 172 -29.43 -33.51 -12.59
CA GLY A 172 -29.63 -33.35 -11.15
C GLY A 172 -29.51 -34.64 -10.34
N ASP A 173 -29.02 -35.73 -10.92
CA ASP A 173 -28.72 -36.98 -10.21
C ASP A 173 -27.28 -36.93 -9.67
N GLU A 174 -27.12 -36.24 -8.54
CA GLU A 174 -25.82 -36.11 -7.87
C GLU A 174 -25.23 -37.44 -7.39
N PRO A 175 -26.00 -38.39 -6.80
CA PRO A 175 -25.45 -39.70 -6.43
C PRO A 175 -24.90 -40.48 -7.63
N GLY A 176 -25.62 -40.46 -8.76
CA GLY A 176 -25.16 -41.05 -10.00
C GLY A 176 -23.90 -40.36 -10.54
N ALA A 177 -23.87 -39.02 -10.49
CA ALA A 177 -22.70 -38.23 -10.89
C ALA A 177 -21.48 -38.57 -10.03
N GLU A 178 -21.61 -38.56 -8.70
CA GLU A 178 -20.51 -38.84 -7.77
C GLU A 178 -19.93 -40.23 -8.00
N TYR A 179 -20.78 -41.24 -8.21
CA TYR A 179 -20.35 -42.62 -8.46
C TYR A 179 -19.45 -42.70 -9.71
N TRP A 180 -19.92 -42.20 -10.85
CA TRP A 180 -19.17 -42.29 -12.11
C TRP A 180 -17.95 -41.37 -12.14
N LEU A 181 -18.04 -40.18 -11.55
CA LEU A 181 -16.88 -39.29 -11.41
C LEU A 181 -15.81 -39.88 -10.50
N ARG A 182 -16.18 -40.57 -9.42
CA ARG A 182 -15.24 -41.33 -8.57
C ARG A 182 -14.55 -42.44 -9.34
N GLN A 183 -15.30 -43.23 -10.11
CA GLN A 183 -14.70 -44.26 -10.96
C GLN A 183 -13.72 -43.69 -12.00
N SER A 184 -14.06 -42.54 -12.60
CA SER A 184 -13.15 -41.84 -13.52
C SER A 184 -11.87 -41.35 -12.81
N ALA A 185 -12.04 -40.72 -11.65
CA ALA A 185 -10.95 -40.14 -10.88
C ALA A 185 -9.98 -41.19 -10.31
N GLU A 186 -10.51 -42.32 -9.80
CA GLU A 186 -9.71 -43.45 -9.28
C GLU A 186 -8.85 -44.11 -10.37
N GLN A 187 -9.25 -44.00 -11.65
CA GLN A 187 -8.48 -44.44 -12.80
C GLN A 187 -7.44 -43.40 -13.28
N GLY A 188 -7.26 -42.30 -12.55
CA GLY A 188 -6.27 -41.26 -12.86
C GLY A 188 -6.70 -40.24 -13.91
N HIS A 189 -7.98 -40.20 -14.31
CA HIS A 189 -8.45 -39.25 -15.31
C HIS A 189 -8.61 -37.84 -14.73
N ALA A 190 -7.79 -36.90 -15.21
CA ALA A 190 -7.68 -35.54 -14.65
C ALA A 190 -9.00 -34.75 -14.62
N LEU A 191 -9.79 -34.79 -15.71
CA LEU A 191 -11.08 -34.11 -15.78
C LEU A 191 -12.13 -34.77 -14.86
N GLY A 192 -12.07 -36.09 -14.70
CA GLY A 192 -12.91 -36.83 -13.76
C GLY A 192 -12.62 -36.45 -12.31
N ALA A 193 -11.34 -36.39 -11.95
CA ALA A 193 -10.89 -35.93 -10.64
C ALA A 193 -11.28 -34.47 -10.37
N TYR A 194 -11.12 -33.57 -11.34
CA TYR A 194 -11.54 -32.18 -11.20
C TYR A 194 -13.06 -32.02 -11.05
N ALA A 195 -13.86 -32.71 -11.88
CA ALA A 195 -15.31 -32.65 -11.80
C ALA A 195 -15.84 -33.25 -10.49
N LEU A 196 -15.19 -34.29 -9.95
CA LEU A 196 -15.49 -34.82 -8.63
C LEU A 196 -15.14 -33.84 -7.52
N ALA A 197 -13.96 -33.22 -7.60
CA ALA A 197 -13.57 -32.18 -6.66
C ALA A 197 -14.59 -31.04 -6.61
N ASP A 198 -14.98 -30.51 -7.77
CA ASP A 198 -15.97 -29.43 -7.90
C ASP A 198 -17.32 -29.81 -7.28
N LEU A 199 -17.79 -31.05 -7.50
CA LEU A 199 -19.01 -31.58 -6.86
C LEU A 199 -18.89 -31.63 -5.32
N LEU A 200 -17.73 -32.04 -4.81
CA LEU A 200 -17.46 -32.15 -3.38
C LEU A 200 -17.26 -30.78 -2.70
N GLU A 201 -16.65 -29.80 -3.38
CA GLU A 201 -16.50 -28.43 -2.89
C GLU A 201 -17.87 -27.77 -2.65
N HIS A 202 -18.83 -27.96 -3.55
CA HIS A 202 -20.20 -27.47 -3.36
C HIS A 202 -20.87 -28.02 -2.09
N ARG A 203 -20.46 -29.21 -1.65
CA ARG A 203 -20.94 -29.86 -0.42
C ARG A 203 -20.06 -29.57 0.80
N SER A 204 -19.02 -28.74 0.67
CA SER A 204 -18.01 -28.48 1.69
C SER A 204 -17.36 -29.77 2.23
N ASP A 205 -17.20 -30.77 1.36
CA ASP A 205 -16.61 -32.06 1.72
C ASP A 205 -15.07 -31.96 1.72
N VAL A 206 -14.44 -32.45 2.79
CA VAL A 206 -12.98 -32.50 2.98
C VAL A 206 -12.28 -33.34 1.90
N GLY A 207 -13.01 -34.21 1.21
CA GLY A 207 -12.53 -35.01 0.09
C GLY A 207 -12.26 -34.21 -1.19
N ALA A 208 -12.59 -32.93 -1.27
CA ALA A 208 -12.32 -32.10 -2.46
C ALA A 208 -10.82 -31.88 -2.70
N GLU A 209 -10.04 -31.60 -1.65
CA GLU A 209 -8.60 -31.29 -1.78
C GLU A 209 -7.82 -32.43 -2.41
N ARG A 210 -8.07 -33.69 -1.99
CA ARG A 210 -7.39 -34.85 -2.57
C ARG A 210 -7.61 -34.98 -4.08
N TRP A 211 -8.80 -34.64 -4.55
CA TRP A 211 -9.16 -34.79 -5.96
C TRP A 211 -8.71 -33.59 -6.79
N LEU A 212 -8.66 -32.38 -6.21
CA LEU A 212 -7.97 -31.25 -6.82
C LEU A 212 -6.47 -31.54 -6.98
N ARG A 213 -5.83 -32.12 -5.95
CA ARG A 213 -4.43 -32.54 -6.02
C ARG A 213 -4.22 -33.60 -7.10
N ALA A 214 -5.02 -34.66 -7.13
CA ALA A 214 -4.95 -35.67 -8.17
C ALA A 214 -5.11 -35.08 -9.58
N ALA A 215 -6.06 -34.17 -9.79
CA ALA A 215 -6.25 -33.51 -11.08
C ALA A 215 -5.07 -32.59 -11.45
N ALA A 216 -4.54 -31.85 -10.47
CA ALA A 216 -3.43 -30.92 -10.65
C ALA A 216 -2.12 -31.65 -10.97
N GLU A 217 -1.83 -32.77 -10.31
CA GLU A 217 -0.68 -33.65 -10.58
C GLU A 217 -0.71 -34.20 -12.02
N GLN A 218 -1.92 -34.44 -12.56
CA GLN A 218 -2.13 -34.83 -13.97
C GLN A 218 -2.15 -33.63 -14.94
N GLY A 219 -1.81 -32.43 -14.46
CA GLY A 219 -1.63 -31.23 -15.30
C GLY A 219 -2.89 -30.38 -15.50
N HIS A 220 -3.98 -30.61 -14.76
CA HIS A 220 -5.18 -29.79 -14.86
C HIS A 220 -4.95 -28.38 -14.26
N ARG A 221 -4.82 -27.37 -15.12
CA ARG A 221 -4.41 -26.00 -14.72
C ARG A 221 -5.35 -25.32 -13.73
N GLU A 222 -6.67 -25.47 -13.89
CA GLU A 222 -7.67 -24.89 -13.00
C GLU A 222 -7.67 -25.61 -11.64
N ALA A 223 -7.39 -26.93 -11.64
CA ALA A 223 -7.30 -27.68 -10.38
C ALA A 223 -6.07 -27.26 -9.58
N ALA A 224 -4.94 -27.06 -10.27
CA ALA A 224 -3.72 -26.51 -9.66
C ALA A 224 -3.97 -25.11 -9.07
N TYR A 225 -4.65 -24.21 -9.79
CA TYR A 225 -5.00 -22.89 -9.26
C TYR A 225 -5.93 -22.95 -8.04
N ARG A 226 -7.01 -23.74 -8.09
CA ARG A 226 -7.95 -23.87 -6.97
C ARG A 226 -7.30 -24.53 -5.75
N LEU A 227 -6.44 -25.52 -5.97
CA LEU A 227 -5.64 -26.13 -4.90
C LEU A 227 -4.73 -25.09 -4.25
N ALA A 228 -4.01 -24.29 -5.03
CA ALA A 228 -3.17 -23.20 -4.51
C ALA A 228 -3.97 -22.23 -3.64
N ARG A 229 -5.14 -21.76 -4.13
CA ARG A 229 -6.05 -20.87 -3.38
C ARG A 229 -6.56 -21.49 -2.07
N MET A 230 -6.81 -22.79 -2.05
CA MET A 230 -7.23 -23.50 -0.84
C MET A 230 -6.08 -23.63 0.17
N LEU A 231 -4.86 -23.93 -0.30
CA LEU A 231 -3.68 -23.99 0.54
C LEU A 231 -3.36 -22.62 1.17
N ASP A 232 -3.48 -21.52 0.42
CA ASP A 232 -3.31 -20.15 0.92
C ASP A 232 -4.34 -19.81 2.02
N ARG A 233 -5.63 -20.02 1.74
CA ARG A 233 -6.69 -19.75 2.74
C ARG A 233 -6.48 -20.54 4.03
N ASN A 234 -6.04 -21.79 3.92
CA ASN A 234 -5.77 -22.65 5.06
C ASN A 234 -4.44 -22.32 5.76
N ALA A 235 -3.55 -21.54 5.15
CA ALA A 235 -2.33 -21.03 5.77
C ALA A 235 -2.58 -19.78 6.64
N GLY A 236 -3.76 -19.16 6.52
CA GLY A 236 -4.13 -17.95 7.27
C GLY A 236 -3.74 -16.64 6.58
N ASP A 237 -3.15 -16.72 5.38
CA ASP A 237 -2.82 -15.59 4.53
C ASP A 237 -3.89 -15.47 3.45
N ASP A 238 -4.94 -14.69 3.68
CA ASP A 238 -5.91 -14.38 2.61
C ASP A 238 -5.34 -13.25 1.71
N PRO A 239 -4.95 -13.52 0.46
CA PRO A 239 -4.45 -12.49 -0.45
C PRO A 239 -5.57 -11.58 -0.96
N HIS A 240 -6.85 -11.83 -0.62
CA HIS A 240 -7.95 -10.94 -0.99
C HIS A 240 -7.75 -9.50 -0.48
N ASP A 241 -6.90 -9.30 0.52
CA ASP A 241 -6.61 -8.00 1.11
C ASP A 241 -5.33 -7.33 0.56
N ALA A 242 -4.53 -8.01 -0.26
CA ALA A 242 -3.28 -7.46 -0.81
C ALA A 242 -3.52 -6.36 -1.87
N PHE A 243 -4.68 -6.39 -2.54
CA PHE A 243 -5.03 -5.47 -3.62
C PHE A 243 -6.19 -4.52 -3.28
N GLY A 244 -6.77 -4.65 -2.08
CA GLY A 244 -7.91 -3.87 -1.60
C GLY A 244 -7.55 -2.72 -0.66
N ARG A 245 -6.27 -2.52 -0.34
CA ARG A 245 -5.85 -1.38 0.50
C ARG A 245 -5.46 -0.17 -0.35
N PRO A 246 -6.10 0.99 -0.14
CA PRO A 246 -5.65 2.25 -0.71
C PRO A 246 -4.30 2.65 -0.08
N GLY A 247 -3.27 2.77 -0.92
CA GLY A 247 -2.10 3.64 -0.73
C GLY A 247 -1.22 3.46 0.51
N LEU A 248 -0.04 2.86 0.33
CA LEU A 248 1.18 3.30 1.02
C LEU A 248 2.32 3.31 -0.01
N GLY A 249 2.77 4.50 -0.38
CA GLY A 249 4.03 4.69 -1.10
C GLY A 249 5.22 4.24 -0.25
N PRO A 250 6.40 4.03 -0.84
CA PRO A 250 7.56 3.56 -0.11
C PRO A 250 8.13 4.73 0.72
N GLY A 251 7.89 4.71 2.03
CA GLY A 251 8.45 5.69 2.95
C GLY A 251 8.12 5.40 4.41
N ALA A 252 9.18 5.14 5.18
CA ALA A 252 9.29 5.16 6.63
C ALA A 252 8.80 3.94 7.46
N GLY A 253 9.79 3.20 7.95
CA GLY A 253 10.00 3.07 9.40
C GLY A 253 9.31 1.90 10.09
N GLU A 254 10.11 0.89 10.42
CA GLU A 254 9.82 -0.07 11.49
C GLU A 254 9.25 0.66 12.73
N ARG A 255 8.09 0.21 13.22
CA ARG A 255 7.63 0.57 14.57
C ARG A 255 7.89 -0.58 15.55
N PRO A 256 8.51 -0.29 16.71
CA PRO A 256 8.63 -1.23 17.81
C PRO A 256 7.41 -1.15 18.76
N GLY A 257 6.91 -2.32 19.15
CA GLY A 257 6.43 -2.63 20.52
C GLY A 257 5.06 -2.14 21.00
N ALA A 258 4.15 -3.09 21.26
CA ALA A 258 3.21 -3.04 22.38
C ALA A 258 3.07 -4.45 23.01
N PRO A 259 2.78 -4.57 24.32
CA PRO A 259 3.21 -5.71 25.14
C PRO A 259 2.12 -6.78 25.36
N GLY A 260 2.56 -8.02 25.63
CA GLY A 260 1.83 -8.91 26.53
C GLY A 260 1.35 -10.27 25.98
N ARG A 261 2.28 -11.20 25.73
CA ARG A 261 2.24 -12.52 26.39
C ARG A 261 3.61 -13.20 26.27
N SER A 262 4.26 -13.31 27.42
CA SER A 262 5.54 -14.01 27.60
C SER A 262 5.37 -15.50 27.32
N VAL A 263 6.02 -16.00 26.28
CA VAL A 263 6.52 -17.37 26.26
C VAL A 263 8.02 -17.27 26.02
N VAL A 264 8.77 -17.81 26.97
CA VAL A 264 10.22 -17.89 27.02
C VAL A 264 10.77 -18.35 25.67
N ARG A 265 11.55 -17.50 25.00
CA ARG A 265 12.42 -17.91 23.88
C ARG A 265 13.52 -18.81 24.46
N ARG A 266 13.51 -20.08 24.07
CA ARG A 266 14.74 -20.87 23.97
C ARG A 266 15.23 -20.75 22.53
N ASP A 267 16.54 -20.53 22.40
CA ASP A 267 17.29 -20.72 21.16
C ASP A 267 17.01 -22.12 20.61
N ASP A 268 16.49 -22.20 19.38
CA ASP A 268 16.58 -23.33 18.48
C ASP A 268 16.45 -22.78 17.04
N GLY A 269 17.23 -23.34 16.10
CA GLY A 269 17.41 -22.86 14.72
C GLY A 269 16.16 -22.84 13.82
N PRO A 270 16.29 -22.70 12.48
CA PRO A 270 15.16 -22.46 11.60
C PRO A 270 14.30 -23.73 11.47
N VAL A 271 13.31 -23.88 12.34
CA VAL A 271 12.27 -24.91 12.22
C VAL A 271 11.20 -24.34 11.29
N ALA A 272 11.21 -24.78 10.02
CA ALA A 272 10.12 -24.57 9.09
C ALA A 272 8.82 -25.16 9.69
N GLY A 273 7.86 -24.31 10.04
CA GLY A 273 6.56 -24.73 10.54
C GLY A 273 5.67 -25.32 9.43
N PRO A 274 4.56 -25.99 9.79
CA PRO A 274 3.60 -26.52 8.81
C PRO A 274 2.98 -25.42 7.92
N ALA A 275 2.88 -24.18 8.41
CA ALA A 275 2.41 -23.03 7.64
C ALA A 275 3.40 -22.63 6.52
N THR A 276 4.71 -22.62 6.82
CA THR A 276 5.75 -22.29 5.81
C THR A 276 5.85 -23.34 4.71
N GLY A 277 5.51 -24.61 5.02
CA GLY A 277 5.43 -25.68 4.01
C GLY A 277 4.25 -25.51 3.05
N ARG A 278 3.09 -25.07 3.55
CA ARG A 278 1.87 -24.89 2.74
C ARG A 278 1.94 -23.68 1.81
N VAL A 279 2.55 -22.58 2.25
CA VAL A 279 2.79 -21.40 1.39
C VAL A 279 3.73 -21.76 0.23
N GLY A 280 4.80 -22.52 0.52
CA GLY A 280 5.71 -23.01 -0.52
C GLY A 280 5.05 -24.01 -1.49
N GLU A 281 4.10 -24.81 -1.01
CA GLU A 281 3.30 -25.72 -1.86
C GLU A 281 2.31 -24.93 -2.76
N ALA A 282 1.63 -23.93 -2.22
CA ALA A 282 0.71 -23.08 -2.98
C ALA A 282 1.44 -22.35 -4.13
N GLU A 283 2.63 -21.79 -3.87
CA GLU A 283 3.44 -21.15 -4.91
C GLU A 283 3.78 -22.13 -6.05
N GLN A 284 4.12 -23.37 -5.74
CA GLN A 284 4.42 -24.39 -6.76
C GLN A 284 3.20 -24.67 -7.63
N TRP A 285 2.01 -24.75 -7.04
CA TRP A 285 0.78 -24.96 -7.78
C TRP A 285 0.40 -23.75 -8.63
N TYR A 286 0.57 -22.52 -8.13
CA TYR A 286 0.42 -21.31 -8.95
C TYR A 286 1.38 -21.31 -10.14
N ARG A 287 2.65 -21.66 -9.93
CA ARG A 287 3.65 -21.77 -10.99
C ARG A 287 3.28 -22.81 -12.05
N GLN A 288 2.81 -23.97 -11.64
CA GLN A 288 2.36 -25.00 -12.57
C GLN A 288 1.12 -24.60 -13.37
N ALA A 289 0.15 -23.93 -12.73
CA ALA A 289 -1.05 -23.42 -13.40
C ALA A 289 -0.71 -22.28 -14.37
N ALA A 290 0.13 -21.33 -13.92
CA ALA A 290 0.57 -20.18 -14.71
C ALA A 290 1.39 -20.61 -15.94
N ALA A 291 2.30 -21.58 -15.80
CA ALA A 291 3.05 -22.16 -16.91
C ALA A 291 2.15 -22.81 -17.97
N ARG A 292 0.92 -23.22 -17.58
CA ARG A 292 -0.12 -23.76 -18.47
C ARG A 292 -1.13 -22.70 -18.94
N GLY A 293 -0.78 -21.43 -18.80
CA GLY A 293 -1.56 -20.29 -19.31
C GLY A 293 -2.73 -19.86 -18.41
N HIS A 294 -2.76 -20.26 -17.14
CA HIS A 294 -3.80 -19.81 -16.23
C HIS A 294 -3.56 -18.36 -15.77
N ARG A 295 -4.39 -17.42 -16.24
CA ARG A 295 -4.19 -15.97 -16.02
C ARG A 295 -4.23 -15.55 -14.54
N ARG A 296 -5.22 -16.01 -13.75
CA ARG A 296 -5.29 -15.68 -12.32
C ARG A 296 -4.12 -16.26 -11.52
N ALA A 297 -3.71 -17.50 -11.80
CA ALA A 297 -2.52 -18.08 -11.19
C ALA A 297 -1.24 -17.28 -11.51
N ALA A 298 -1.09 -16.77 -12.74
CA ALA A 298 0.02 -15.89 -13.10
C ALA A 298 -0.01 -14.55 -12.33
N LEU A 299 -1.19 -13.97 -12.09
CA LEU A 299 -1.36 -12.79 -11.22
C LEU A 299 -0.90 -13.10 -9.78
N HIS A 300 -1.40 -14.18 -9.17
CA HIS A 300 -1.04 -14.55 -7.80
C HIS A 300 0.45 -14.89 -7.66
N LEU A 301 1.04 -15.58 -8.63
CA LEU A 301 2.48 -15.85 -8.64
C LEU A 301 3.28 -14.55 -8.75
N GLY A 302 2.84 -13.60 -9.58
CA GLY A 302 3.46 -12.27 -9.66
C GLY A 302 3.47 -11.56 -8.30
N ALA A 303 2.34 -11.62 -7.58
CA ALA A 303 2.21 -11.02 -6.24
C ALA A 303 3.16 -11.64 -5.21
N ILE A 304 3.28 -12.97 -5.20
CA ILE A 304 4.20 -13.68 -4.31
C ILE A 304 5.65 -13.28 -4.59
N LEU A 305 6.03 -13.21 -5.86
CA LEU A 305 7.39 -12.84 -6.27
C LEU A 305 7.71 -11.39 -5.95
N GLU A 306 6.75 -10.49 -6.11
CA GLU A 306 6.89 -9.08 -5.77
C GLU A 306 7.13 -8.89 -4.27
N GLN A 307 6.33 -9.56 -3.42
CA GLN A 307 6.53 -9.55 -1.96
C GLN A 307 7.89 -10.12 -1.55
N ARG A 308 8.44 -11.06 -2.32
CA ARG A 308 9.78 -11.63 -2.10
C ARG A 308 10.92 -10.72 -2.60
N GLY A 309 10.60 -9.57 -3.20
CA GLY A 309 11.59 -8.63 -3.74
C GLY A 309 12.15 -9.03 -5.11
N GLU A 310 11.37 -9.77 -5.91
CA GLU A 310 11.75 -10.25 -7.25
C GLU A 310 10.93 -9.58 -8.38
N PRO A 311 10.98 -8.23 -8.52
CA PRO A 311 10.08 -7.49 -9.40
C PRO A 311 10.26 -7.84 -10.89
N LYS A 312 11.46 -8.26 -11.30
CA LYS A 312 11.70 -8.66 -12.69
C LYS A 312 10.94 -9.94 -13.07
N GLU A 313 10.86 -10.91 -12.16
CA GLU A 313 10.11 -12.13 -12.42
C GLU A 313 8.60 -11.89 -12.25
N ALA A 314 8.23 -11.13 -11.21
CA ALA A 314 6.84 -10.68 -11.01
C ALA A 314 6.28 -9.98 -12.26
N GLY A 315 7.03 -9.02 -12.82
CA GLY A 315 6.64 -8.29 -14.03
C GLY A 315 6.43 -9.20 -15.25
N ARG A 316 7.19 -10.30 -15.39
CA ARG A 316 6.96 -11.28 -16.47
C ARG A 316 5.63 -11.99 -16.32
N TRP A 317 5.30 -12.42 -15.10
CA TRP A 317 4.03 -13.10 -14.83
C TRP A 317 2.83 -12.16 -14.91
N TYR A 318 2.95 -10.92 -14.41
CA TYR A 318 1.94 -9.90 -14.62
C TYR A 318 1.72 -9.60 -16.09
N LEU A 319 2.79 -9.49 -16.90
CA LEU A 319 2.66 -9.28 -18.35
C LEU A 319 1.93 -10.43 -19.05
N ILE A 320 2.24 -11.68 -18.69
CA ILE A 320 1.54 -12.85 -19.24
C ILE A 320 0.05 -12.81 -18.88
N SER A 321 -0.26 -12.55 -17.61
CA SER A 321 -1.63 -12.46 -17.10
C SER A 321 -2.42 -11.30 -17.73
N ALA A 322 -1.81 -10.11 -17.82
CA ALA A 322 -2.38 -8.92 -18.41
C ALA A 322 -2.67 -9.10 -19.91
N LYS A 323 -1.75 -9.75 -20.66
CA LYS A 323 -1.99 -10.10 -22.07
C LYS A 323 -3.18 -11.04 -22.24
N ALA A 324 -3.40 -11.92 -21.28
CA ALA A 324 -4.54 -12.83 -21.22
C ALA A 324 -5.85 -12.18 -20.72
N GLY A 325 -5.88 -10.85 -20.51
CA GLY A 325 -7.09 -10.10 -20.17
C GLY A 325 -7.38 -9.96 -18.67
N GLU A 326 -6.38 -10.18 -17.80
CA GLU A 326 -6.55 -9.94 -16.36
C GLU A 326 -6.28 -8.46 -16.01
N ALA A 327 -7.34 -7.68 -15.80
CA ALA A 327 -7.27 -6.25 -15.53
C ALA A 327 -6.40 -5.91 -14.29
N ARG A 328 -6.54 -6.70 -13.21
CA ARG A 328 -5.73 -6.54 -11.99
C ARG A 328 -4.24 -6.76 -12.23
N ALA A 329 -3.89 -7.68 -13.12
CA ALA A 329 -2.49 -7.91 -13.49
C ALA A 329 -1.93 -6.77 -14.36
N ALA A 330 -2.75 -6.21 -15.25
CA ALA A 330 -2.38 -5.01 -16.00
C ALA A 330 -2.16 -3.82 -15.05
N CYS A 331 -3.01 -3.66 -14.03
CA CYS A 331 -2.86 -2.64 -13.00
C CYS A 331 -1.56 -2.80 -12.20
N ALA A 332 -1.29 -4.01 -11.69
CA ALA A 332 -0.06 -4.33 -10.95
C ALA A 332 1.20 -4.14 -11.80
N LEU A 333 1.17 -4.55 -13.08
CA LEU A 333 2.26 -4.29 -14.02
C LEU A 333 2.52 -2.79 -14.21
N GLY A 334 1.46 -1.98 -14.28
CA GLY A 334 1.60 -0.53 -14.38
C GLY A 334 2.33 0.08 -13.17
N PHE A 335 2.01 -0.34 -11.95
CA PHE A 335 2.73 0.10 -10.76
C PHE A 335 4.21 -0.31 -10.79
N LEU A 336 4.51 -1.54 -11.17
CA LEU A 336 5.87 -2.04 -11.27
C LEU A 336 6.70 -1.27 -12.32
N LEU A 337 6.09 -0.91 -13.45
CA LEU A 337 6.72 -0.11 -14.50
C LEU A 337 6.98 1.33 -14.04
N ARG A 338 6.01 1.96 -13.35
CA ARG A 338 6.20 3.29 -12.76
C ARG A 338 7.36 3.29 -11.76
N ASP A 339 7.42 2.29 -10.89
CA ASP A 339 8.49 2.17 -9.89
C ASP A 339 9.87 1.91 -10.53
N ALA A 340 9.88 1.36 -11.75
CA ALA A 340 11.06 1.26 -12.60
C ALA A 340 11.39 2.54 -13.41
N GLY A 341 10.56 3.59 -13.30
CA GLY A 341 10.69 4.87 -14.01
C GLY A 341 10.09 4.91 -15.42
N ASP A 342 9.36 3.86 -15.84
CA ASP A 342 8.70 3.79 -17.15
C ASP A 342 7.21 4.15 -17.06
N GLU A 343 6.95 5.45 -16.85
CA GLU A 343 5.59 5.97 -16.70
C GLU A 343 4.72 5.84 -17.96
N GLU A 344 5.34 5.90 -19.15
CA GLU A 344 4.60 5.80 -20.42
C GLU A 344 4.06 4.38 -20.63
N SER A 345 4.90 3.36 -20.41
CA SER A 345 4.41 1.97 -20.46
C SER A 345 3.42 1.69 -19.32
N ALA A 346 3.62 2.28 -18.14
CA ALA A 346 2.67 2.16 -17.04
C ALA A 346 1.28 2.70 -17.41
N ALA A 347 1.23 3.89 -18.04
CA ALA A 347 -0.01 4.51 -18.50
C ALA A 347 -0.77 3.63 -19.50
N VAL A 348 -0.07 2.95 -20.42
CA VAL A 348 -0.70 2.02 -21.37
C VAL A 348 -1.39 0.85 -20.66
N TRP A 349 -0.73 0.26 -19.66
CA TRP A 349 -1.31 -0.86 -18.93
C TRP A 349 -2.42 -0.44 -17.98
N TRP A 350 -2.29 0.70 -17.30
CA TRP A 350 -3.38 1.26 -16.50
C TRP A 350 -4.57 1.64 -17.36
N LEU A 351 -4.37 2.20 -18.56
CA LEU A 351 -5.47 2.53 -19.48
C LEU A 351 -6.29 1.28 -19.81
N ARG A 352 -5.60 0.18 -20.16
CA ARG A 352 -6.26 -1.09 -20.44
C ARG A 352 -7.02 -1.61 -19.21
N ALA A 353 -6.38 -1.62 -18.05
CA ALA A 353 -7.01 -2.08 -16.81
C ALA A 353 -8.24 -1.22 -16.44
N ALA A 354 -8.15 0.10 -16.56
CA ALA A 354 -9.23 1.03 -16.28
C ALA A 354 -10.42 0.86 -17.26
N GLN A 355 -10.15 0.61 -18.54
CA GLN A 355 -11.19 0.27 -19.53
C GLN A 355 -11.93 -1.03 -19.19
N ASP A 356 -11.24 -1.97 -18.55
CA ASP A 356 -11.81 -3.22 -18.05
C ASP A 356 -12.46 -3.07 -16.65
N GLY A 357 -12.57 -1.83 -16.12
CA GLY A 357 -13.24 -1.51 -14.86
C GLY A 357 -12.36 -1.54 -13.61
N ASP A 358 -11.03 -1.55 -13.73
CA ASP A 358 -10.12 -1.49 -12.58
C ASP A 358 -10.02 -0.05 -12.02
N GLY A 359 -10.63 0.18 -10.86
CA GLY A 359 -10.66 1.50 -10.22
C GLY A 359 -9.28 2.01 -9.76
N ASN A 360 -8.40 1.11 -9.29
CA ASN A 360 -7.05 1.47 -8.87
C ASN A 360 -6.22 2.00 -10.07
N ALA A 361 -6.36 1.37 -11.24
CA ALA A 361 -5.72 1.82 -12.48
C ALA A 361 -6.27 3.17 -12.94
N ALA A 362 -7.59 3.36 -12.90
CA ALA A 362 -8.22 4.64 -13.21
C ALA A 362 -7.71 5.75 -12.27
N ASN A 363 -7.57 5.46 -10.99
CA ASN A 363 -7.02 6.41 -10.02
C ASN A 363 -5.54 6.74 -10.28
N ALA A 364 -4.73 5.74 -10.66
CA ALA A 364 -3.34 5.93 -11.04
C ALA A 364 -3.19 6.83 -12.28
N LEU A 365 -4.04 6.63 -13.29
CA LEU A 365 -4.12 7.54 -14.46
C LEU A 365 -4.50 8.96 -14.04
N GLY A 366 -5.49 9.10 -13.16
CA GLY A 366 -5.90 10.38 -12.62
C GLY A 366 -4.72 11.13 -11.98
N ALA A 367 -3.94 10.44 -11.16
CA ALA A 367 -2.73 10.99 -10.53
C ALA A 367 -1.65 11.38 -11.54
N LEU A 368 -1.41 10.54 -12.55
CA LEU A 368 -0.45 10.83 -13.63
C LEU A 368 -0.84 12.09 -14.40
N HIS A 369 -2.11 12.22 -14.79
CA HIS A 369 -2.61 13.40 -15.48
C HIS A 369 -2.60 14.65 -14.58
N ALA A 370 -2.91 14.51 -13.29
CA ALA A 370 -2.82 15.62 -12.34
C ALA A 370 -1.39 16.15 -12.21
N ALA A 371 -0.40 15.26 -12.12
CA ALA A 371 1.03 15.62 -12.08
C ALA A 371 1.50 16.34 -13.36
N ARG A 372 0.92 16.00 -14.51
CA ARG A 372 1.15 16.69 -15.80
C ARG A 372 0.43 18.03 -15.92
N GLY A 373 -0.39 18.41 -14.94
CA GLY A 373 -1.21 19.62 -14.99
C GLY A 373 -2.48 19.48 -15.85
N GLU A 374 -2.81 18.26 -16.27
CA GLU A 374 -3.97 17.95 -17.13
C GLU A 374 -5.24 17.75 -16.28
N GLN A 375 -5.65 18.82 -15.60
CA GLN A 375 -6.66 18.80 -14.54
C GLN A 375 -8.01 18.18 -14.98
N GLN A 376 -8.48 18.47 -16.19
CA GLN A 376 -9.76 17.96 -16.69
C GLN A 376 -9.71 16.45 -16.96
N THR A 377 -8.58 15.96 -17.49
CA THR A 377 -8.35 14.53 -17.74
C THR A 377 -8.21 13.79 -16.41
N ALA A 378 -7.49 14.37 -15.45
CA ALA A 378 -7.40 13.84 -14.10
C ALA A 378 -8.78 13.70 -13.44
N GLU A 379 -9.61 14.75 -13.52
CA GLU A 379 -10.97 14.74 -12.96
C GLU A 379 -11.84 13.63 -13.57
N ARG A 380 -11.74 13.39 -14.89
CA ARG A 380 -12.46 12.29 -15.55
C ARG A 380 -12.04 10.92 -15.05
N TRP A 381 -10.72 10.71 -14.90
CA TRP A 381 -10.19 9.43 -14.43
C TRP A 381 -10.50 9.16 -12.96
N TYR A 382 -10.44 10.19 -12.10
CA TYR A 382 -10.84 10.01 -10.71
C TYR A 382 -12.34 9.74 -10.54
N ARG A 383 -13.20 10.30 -11.42
CA ARG A 383 -14.62 9.89 -11.47
C ARG A 383 -14.76 8.43 -11.90
N ALA A 384 -14.07 8.01 -12.95
CA ALA A 384 -14.10 6.61 -13.39
C ALA A 384 -13.61 5.65 -12.29
N ALA A 385 -12.59 6.04 -11.51
CA ALA A 385 -12.13 5.28 -10.36
C ALA A 385 -13.22 5.12 -9.29
N MET A 386 -13.90 6.22 -8.96
CA MET A 386 -15.01 6.21 -8.00
C MET A 386 -16.19 5.35 -8.49
N ASP A 387 -16.56 5.46 -9.77
CA ASP A 387 -17.64 4.67 -10.38
C ASP A 387 -17.29 3.16 -10.40
N ALA A 388 -16.00 2.83 -10.50
CA ALA A 388 -15.46 1.48 -10.36
C ALA A 388 -15.31 1.01 -8.89
N GLY A 389 -15.69 1.84 -7.91
CA GLY A 389 -15.67 1.51 -6.49
C GLY A 389 -14.37 1.84 -5.74
N ASP A 390 -13.38 2.50 -6.39
CA ASP A 390 -12.17 2.97 -5.70
C ASP A 390 -12.45 4.27 -4.93
N VAL A 391 -12.42 4.16 -3.60
CA VAL A 391 -12.67 5.27 -2.68
C VAL A 391 -11.62 6.39 -2.82
N ASN A 392 -10.40 6.07 -3.29
CA ASN A 392 -9.36 7.08 -3.53
C ASN A 392 -9.77 8.08 -4.62
N GLY A 393 -10.59 7.67 -5.58
CA GLY A 393 -11.06 8.55 -6.65
C GLY A 393 -11.77 9.79 -6.08
N ALA A 394 -12.67 9.59 -5.11
CA ALA A 394 -13.36 10.69 -4.44
C ALA A 394 -12.40 11.55 -3.60
N TYR A 395 -11.45 10.95 -2.88
CA TYR A 395 -10.47 11.72 -2.11
C TYR A 395 -9.60 12.60 -3.02
N ASN A 396 -9.10 12.05 -4.12
CA ASN A 396 -8.26 12.76 -5.08
C ASN A 396 -9.03 13.84 -5.86
N LEU A 397 -10.32 13.63 -6.15
CA LEU A 397 -11.21 14.71 -6.62
C LEU A 397 -11.31 15.85 -5.61
N GLY A 398 -11.39 15.52 -4.32
CA GLY A 398 -11.39 16.50 -3.24
C GLY A 398 -10.11 17.35 -3.22
N LEU A 399 -8.94 16.70 -3.30
CA LEU A 399 -7.65 17.38 -3.40
C LEU A 399 -7.55 18.28 -4.64
N LEU A 400 -7.98 17.76 -5.80
CA LEU A 400 -7.98 18.49 -7.06
C LEU A 400 -8.86 19.74 -6.99
N CYS A 401 -10.04 19.62 -6.39
CA CYS A 401 -10.95 20.75 -6.19
C CYS A 401 -10.36 21.76 -5.19
N ALA A 402 -9.78 21.29 -4.09
CA ALA A 402 -9.17 22.16 -3.07
C ALA A 402 -7.99 22.96 -3.64
N ALA A 403 -7.14 22.34 -4.45
CA ALA A 403 -6.02 23.01 -5.13
C ALA A 403 -6.46 24.08 -6.14
N GLN A 404 -7.72 24.03 -6.59
CA GLN A 404 -8.33 25.01 -7.49
C GLN A 404 -9.26 25.99 -6.76
N ASP A 405 -9.18 26.06 -5.43
CA ASP A 405 -10.03 26.89 -4.58
C ASP A 405 -11.53 26.60 -4.72
N ARG A 406 -11.89 25.40 -5.22
CA ARG A 406 -13.28 24.92 -5.33
C ARG A 406 -13.73 24.25 -4.03
N THR A 407 -13.65 24.99 -2.92
CA THR A 407 -13.90 24.48 -1.55
C THR A 407 -15.23 23.75 -1.35
N PRO A 408 -16.39 24.21 -1.88
CA PRO A 408 -17.64 23.47 -1.72
C PRO A 408 -17.63 22.10 -2.42
N GLN A 409 -16.99 22.00 -3.58
CA GLN A 409 -16.85 20.74 -4.31
C GLN A 409 -15.85 19.83 -3.60
N ALA A 410 -14.75 20.39 -3.08
CA ALA A 410 -13.79 19.63 -2.27
C ALA A 410 -14.46 19.01 -1.04
N GLU A 411 -15.26 19.79 -0.30
CA GLU A 411 -16.03 19.32 0.85
C GLU A 411 -16.99 18.18 0.47
N GLN A 412 -17.71 18.31 -0.65
CA GLN A 412 -18.61 17.26 -1.15
C GLN A 412 -17.86 15.95 -1.41
N TRP A 413 -16.73 16.02 -2.09
CA TRP A 413 -15.93 14.83 -2.40
C TRP A 413 -15.25 14.22 -1.17
N TYR A 414 -14.73 15.05 -0.26
CA TYR A 414 -14.20 14.56 1.01
C TYR A 414 -15.27 13.89 1.86
N ARG A 415 -16.50 14.43 1.92
CA ARG A 415 -17.62 13.75 2.58
C ARG A 415 -17.88 12.39 1.98
N HIS A 416 -17.95 12.29 0.65
CA HIS A 416 -18.18 11.02 -0.03
C HIS A 416 -17.13 9.97 0.34
N ALA A 417 -15.84 10.31 0.26
CA ALA A 417 -14.75 9.41 0.64
C ALA A 417 -14.72 9.09 2.14
N ALA A 418 -15.00 10.06 3.02
CA ALA A 418 -15.00 9.87 4.47
C ALA A 418 -16.17 8.99 4.96
N TYR A 419 -17.34 9.06 4.30
CA TYR A 419 -18.45 8.14 4.57
C TYR A 419 -18.11 6.72 4.15
N ALA A 420 -17.38 6.54 3.04
CA ALA A 420 -16.84 5.26 2.59
C ALA A 420 -15.65 4.73 3.44
N GLY A 421 -15.22 5.48 4.48
CA GLY A 421 -14.20 5.03 5.43
C GLY A 421 -12.77 5.50 5.14
N HIS A 422 -12.56 6.37 4.16
CA HIS A 422 -11.23 6.92 3.86
C HIS A 422 -10.76 7.87 4.97
N ARG A 423 -9.69 7.49 5.67
CA ARG A 423 -9.20 8.20 6.87
C ARG A 423 -8.60 9.57 6.55
N GLU A 424 -7.83 9.70 5.47
CA GLU A 424 -7.22 10.96 5.04
C GLU A 424 -8.29 11.94 4.54
N ALA A 425 -9.32 11.46 3.84
CA ALA A 425 -10.45 12.28 3.45
C ALA A 425 -11.24 12.79 4.67
N ALA A 426 -11.43 11.94 5.69
CA ALA A 426 -12.07 12.35 6.95
C ALA A 426 -11.24 13.43 7.67
N ASN A 427 -9.91 13.30 7.72
CA ASN A 427 -9.02 14.33 8.25
C ASN A 427 -9.10 15.63 7.43
N ALA A 428 -9.04 15.55 6.09
CA ALA A 428 -9.11 16.70 5.20
C ALA A 428 -10.45 17.44 5.31
N LEU A 429 -11.56 16.70 5.41
CA LEU A 429 -12.88 17.26 5.68
C LEU A 429 -12.92 18.00 7.02
N ALA A 430 -12.37 17.39 8.08
CA ALA A 430 -12.34 18.00 9.40
C ALA A 430 -11.52 19.31 9.41
N VAL A 431 -10.37 19.32 8.73
CA VAL A 431 -9.56 20.54 8.57
C VAL A 431 -10.33 21.62 7.81
N LEU A 432 -11.03 21.27 6.72
CA LEU A 432 -11.83 22.22 5.94
C LEU A 432 -12.97 22.82 6.78
N LEU A 433 -13.67 22.00 7.56
CA LEU A 433 -14.71 22.47 8.49
C LEU A 433 -14.14 23.40 9.57
N LEU A 434 -12.97 23.05 10.13
CA LEU A 434 -12.31 23.88 11.13
C LEU A 434 -11.86 25.24 10.56
N GLN A 435 -11.34 25.27 9.33
CA GLN A 435 -11.01 26.51 8.63
C GLN A 435 -12.25 27.38 8.34
N ALA A 436 -13.40 26.75 8.13
CA ALA A 436 -14.69 27.44 8.03
C ALA A 436 -15.26 27.89 9.40
N GLY A 437 -14.56 27.58 10.50
CA GLY A 437 -14.96 27.92 11.88
C GLY A 437 -15.90 26.91 12.54
N ASP A 438 -16.21 25.78 11.89
CA ASP A 438 -17.06 24.72 12.43
C ASP A 438 -16.25 23.66 13.17
N ALA A 439 -15.74 24.03 14.35
CA ALA A 439 -15.02 23.10 15.21
C ALA A 439 -15.90 21.94 15.72
N THR A 440 -17.21 22.17 15.87
CA THR A 440 -18.17 21.15 16.31
C THR A 440 -18.43 20.08 15.26
N GLY A 441 -18.54 20.46 13.99
CA GLY A 441 -18.67 19.54 12.88
C GLY A 441 -17.37 18.84 12.52
N ALA A 442 -16.21 19.48 12.76
CA ALA A 442 -14.90 18.89 12.51
C ALA A 442 -14.56 17.73 13.47
N GLU A 443 -14.92 17.83 14.74
CA GLU A 443 -14.53 16.89 15.80
C GLU A 443 -14.92 15.42 15.51
N PRO A 444 -16.16 15.08 15.11
CA PRO A 444 -16.52 13.70 14.77
C PRO A 444 -15.67 13.11 13.64
N TRP A 445 -15.27 13.94 12.67
CA TRP A 445 -14.44 13.51 11.55
C TRP A 445 -12.98 13.31 11.95
N PHE A 446 -12.42 14.20 12.78
CA PHE A 446 -11.12 13.98 13.38
C PHE A 446 -11.10 12.70 14.24
N SER A 447 -12.13 12.46 15.07
CA SER A 447 -12.23 11.24 15.89
C SER A 447 -12.25 9.99 15.02
N LYS A 448 -13.13 9.96 14.00
CA LYS A 448 -13.24 8.82 13.08
C LYS A 448 -11.93 8.56 12.33
N ALA A 449 -11.27 9.62 11.85
CA ALA A 449 -9.98 9.50 11.17
C ALA A 449 -8.87 8.98 12.11
N ALA A 450 -8.80 9.51 13.34
CA ALA A 450 -7.82 9.10 14.35
C ALA A 450 -8.03 7.65 14.81
N GLU A 451 -9.28 7.24 14.98
CA GLU A 451 -9.67 5.86 15.28
C GLU A 451 -9.26 4.89 14.17
N ALA A 452 -9.42 5.30 12.90
CA ALA A 452 -8.94 4.60 11.71
C ALA A 452 -7.40 4.69 11.52
N GLY A 453 -6.67 5.28 12.46
CA GLY A 453 -5.21 5.32 12.48
C GLY A 453 -4.57 6.49 11.74
N SER A 454 -5.31 7.56 11.42
CA SER A 454 -4.72 8.81 10.94
C SER A 454 -3.96 9.51 12.07
N VAL A 455 -2.66 9.67 11.90
CA VAL A 455 -1.77 10.27 12.89
C VAL A 455 -2.00 11.77 12.98
N ASP A 456 -2.15 12.44 11.83
CA ASP A 456 -2.43 13.88 11.76
C ASP A 456 -3.80 14.21 12.38
N ALA A 457 -4.81 13.36 12.15
CA ALA A 457 -6.11 13.56 12.78
C ALA A 457 -6.05 13.45 14.30
N ALA A 458 -5.28 12.49 14.83
CA ALA A 458 -5.09 12.38 16.27
C ALA A 458 -4.39 13.63 16.85
N PHE A 459 -3.36 14.14 16.17
CA PHE A 459 -2.71 15.39 16.58
C PHE A 459 -3.66 16.60 16.50
N ASN A 460 -4.40 16.76 15.41
CA ASN A 460 -5.36 17.84 15.21
C ASN A 460 -6.51 17.79 16.23
N LEU A 461 -6.96 16.59 16.59
CA LEU A 461 -7.95 16.40 17.65
C LEU A 461 -7.39 16.83 19.02
N GLY A 462 -6.11 16.54 19.27
CA GLY A 462 -5.39 17.06 20.44
C GLY A 462 -5.36 18.59 20.49
N ILE A 463 -5.08 19.25 19.36
CA ILE A 463 -5.12 20.72 19.26
C ILE A 463 -6.53 21.25 19.54
N LEU A 464 -7.55 20.61 18.97
CA LEU A 464 -8.95 21.02 19.14
C LEU A 464 -9.39 20.94 20.60
N TYR A 465 -9.03 19.89 21.33
CA TYR A 465 -9.31 19.78 22.76
C TYR A 465 -8.49 20.77 23.60
N ALA A 466 -7.20 20.97 23.28
CA ALA A 466 -6.37 21.94 23.97
C ALA A 466 -6.91 23.38 23.81
N GLY A 467 -7.42 23.72 22.62
CA GLY A 467 -8.07 25.01 22.37
C GLY A 467 -9.38 25.24 23.14
N ARG A 468 -9.94 24.19 23.75
CA ARG A 468 -11.11 24.25 24.65
C ARG A 468 -10.72 24.12 26.13
N ASP A 469 -9.43 24.20 26.45
CA ASP A 469 -8.87 23.98 27.79
C ASP A 469 -9.12 22.56 28.33
N GLU A 470 -9.32 21.58 27.45
CA GLU A 470 -9.54 20.16 27.79
C GLU A 470 -8.22 19.37 27.77
N ASP A 471 -7.22 19.84 28.52
CA ASP A 471 -5.83 19.35 28.47
C ASP A 471 -5.67 17.83 28.66
N ARG A 472 -6.53 17.21 29.47
CA ARG A 472 -6.51 15.76 29.69
C ARG A 472 -6.92 14.99 28.44
N ALA A 473 -7.96 15.43 27.75
CA ALA A 473 -8.41 14.82 26.51
C ALA A 473 -7.37 15.07 25.39
N ALA A 474 -6.85 16.29 25.32
CA ALA A 474 -5.78 16.64 24.38
C ALA A 474 -4.55 15.73 24.53
N LEU A 475 -4.11 15.50 25.78
CA LEU A 475 -2.94 14.68 26.05
C LEU A 475 -3.11 13.23 25.58
N VAL A 476 -4.28 12.61 25.76
CA VAL A 476 -4.55 11.24 25.28
C VAL A 476 -4.34 11.14 23.77
N TRP A 477 -4.82 12.13 23.03
CA TRP A 477 -4.67 12.15 21.57
C TRP A 477 -3.24 12.48 21.13
N TYR A 478 -2.55 13.38 21.83
CA TYR A 478 -1.14 13.63 21.60
C TYR A 478 -0.28 12.40 21.91
N GLU A 479 -0.54 11.66 22.98
CA GLU A 479 0.16 10.41 23.29
C GLU A 479 -0.02 9.37 22.18
N ARG A 480 -1.25 9.23 21.65
CA ARG A 480 -1.54 8.33 20.53
C ARG A 480 -0.78 8.74 19.26
N ALA A 481 -0.76 10.03 18.93
CA ALA A 481 -0.02 10.54 17.77
C ALA A 481 1.51 10.44 17.97
N ALA A 482 2.01 10.70 19.17
CA ALA A 482 3.43 10.59 19.53
C ALA A 482 3.92 9.13 19.48
N ALA A 483 3.14 8.19 20.00
CA ALA A 483 3.42 6.75 19.87
C ALA A 483 3.45 6.30 18.39
N ALA A 484 2.75 7.05 17.53
CA ALA A 484 2.78 6.88 16.09
C ALA A 484 3.93 7.63 15.38
N GLY A 485 4.83 8.28 16.11
CA GLY A 485 5.99 8.99 15.56
C GLY A 485 5.74 10.44 15.15
N HIS A 486 4.59 11.03 15.51
CA HIS A 486 4.34 12.45 15.23
C HIS A 486 5.20 13.35 16.11
N THR A 487 6.06 14.15 15.48
CA THR A 487 7.07 14.97 16.15
C THR A 487 6.48 16.03 17.07
N GLU A 488 5.55 16.84 16.58
CA GLU A 488 4.95 17.91 17.40
C GLU A 488 4.07 17.35 18.54
N ALA A 489 3.34 16.26 18.32
CA ALA A 489 2.62 15.58 19.38
C ALA A 489 3.56 15.10 20.49
N ALA A 490 4.72 14.51 20.14
CA ALA A 490 5.73 14.10 21.11
C ALA A 490 6.29 15.30 21.90
N LEU A 491 6.49 16.46 21.26
CA LEU A 491 6.84 17.70 21.97
C LEU A 491 5.75 18.11 22.98
N GLN A 492 4.47 18.10 22.58
CA GLN A 492 3.37 18.47 23.47
C GLN A 492 3.28 17.54 24.69
N VAL A 493 3.42 16.23 24.49
CA VAL A 493 3.49 15.24 25.59
C VAL A 493 4.66 15.52 26.51
N GLY A 494 5.86 15.73 25.95
CA GLY A 494 7.06 16.05 26.72
C GLY A 494 6.90 17.33 27.56
N MET A 495 6.29 18.37 26.99
CA MET A 495 5.99 19.61 27.71
C MET A 495 4.99 19.39 28.85
N ALA A 496 3.92 18.64 28.63
CA ALA A 496 2.94 18.32 29.66
C ALA A 496 3.58 17.54 30.83
N LEU A 497 4.46 16.59 30.55
CA LEU A 497 5.21 15.83 31.56
C LEU A 497 6.18 16.72 32.35
N LEU A 498 6.89 17.65 31.70
CA LEU A 498 7.73 18.63 32.41
C LEU A 498 6.92 19.51 33.36
N HIS A 499 5.71 19.93 32.96
CA HIS A 499 4.83 20.70 33.85
C HIS A 499 4.36 19.91 35.08
N ARG A 500 4.32 18.57 34.99
CA ARG A 500 4.02 17.67 36.11
C ARG A 500 5.25 17.28 36.94
N GLY A 501 6.46 17.65 36.50
CA GLY A 501 7.71 17.27 37.14
C GLY A 501 8.20 15.85 36.79
N GLU A 502 7.64 15.22 35.76
CA GLU A 502 7.94 13.85 35.35
C GLU A 502 9.11 13.85 34.33
N GLU A 503 10.27 14.36 34.74
CA GLU A 503 11.37 14.68 33.83
C GLU A 503 11.94 13.46 33.07
N GLN A 504 11.93 12.26 33.66
CA GLN A 504 12.47 11.06 33.01
C GLN A 504 11.61 10.60 31.83
N GLU A 505 10.28 10.68 31.98
CA GLU A 505 9.36 10.35 30.89
C GLU A 505 9.36 11.46 29.84
N ALA A 506 9.39 12.72 30.28
CA ALA A 506 9.51 13.87 29.38
C ALA A 506 10.72 13.77 28.47
N GLU A 507 11.89 13.38 29.01
CA GLU A 507 13.12 13.20 28.24
C GLU A 507 12.95 12.23 27.07
N ARG A 508 12.22 11.12 27.26
CA ARG A 508 11.98 10.13 26.19
C ARG A 508 11.22 10.76 25.03
N HIS A 509 10.12 11.46 25.33
CA HIS A 509 9.31 12.13 24.32
C HIS A 509 10.06 13.28 23.64
N LEU A 510 10.84 14.05 24.40
CA LEU A 510 11.67 15.13 23.86
C LEU A 510 12.79 14.61 22.97
N ARG A 511 13.41 13.47 23.29
CA ARG A 511 14.38 12.81 22.40
C ARG A 511 13.75 12.38 21.09
N CYS A 512 12.56 11.77 21.13
CA CYS A 512 11.83 11.42 19.91
C CYS A 512 11.51 12.67 19.06
N ALA A 513 10.99 13.73 19.67
CA ALA A 513 10.67 14.97 18.97
C ALA A 513 11.92 15.69 18.42
N ALA A 514 13.01 15.73 19.17
CA ALA A 514 14.27 16.33 18.73
C ALA A 514 14.93 15.53 17.60
N GLY A 515 14.86 14.19 17.67
CA GLY A 515 15.28 13.28 16.60
C GLY A 515 14.45 13.47 15.32
N GLY A 516 13.15 13.75 15.46
CA GLY A 516 12.24 14.12 14.38
C GLY A 516 12.42 15.55 13.84
N GLY A 517 13.38 16.33 14.36
CA GLY A 517 13.71 17.67 13.86
C GLY A 517 13.06 18.84 14.58
N SER A 518 12.42 18.65 15.74
CA SER A 518 11.88 19.77 16.53
C SER A 518 12.98 20.51 17.30
N ALA A 519 13.23 21.76 16.92
CA ALA A 519 14.22 22.63 17.57
C ALA A 519 13.85 23.00 19.01
N GLU A 520 12.55 23.21 19.28
CA GLU A 520 12.02 23.46 20.62
C GLU A 520 12.22 22.22 21.51
N ALA A 521 11.98 21.02 20.99
CA ALA A 521 12.22 19.78 21.72
C ALA A 521 13.71 19.60 22.05
N ALA A 522 14.60 19.85 21.08
CA ALA A 522 16.04 19.79 21.29
C ALA A 522 16.50 20.78 22.37
N PHE A 523 16.01 22.02 22.36
CA PHE A 523 16.31 23.01 23.40
C PHE A 523 15.80 22.59 24.79
N ARG A 524 14.59 22.03 24.87
CA ARG A 524 14.02 21.57 26.15
C ARG A 524 14.74 20.34 26.68
N LEU A 525 15.07 19.39 25.81
CA LEU A 525 15.89 18.23 26.15
C LEU A 525 17.23 18.65 26.73
N ALA A 526 17.91 19.58 26.06
CA ALA A 526 19.16 20.15 26.57
C ALA A 526 18.96 20.73 27.97
N GLY A 527 17.91 21.52 28.21
CA GLY A 527 17.60 22.04 29.54
C GLY A 527 17.37 20.98 30.63
N VAL A 528 16.74 19.85 30.29
CA VAL A 528 16.52 18.72 31.22
C VAL A 528 17.83 17.98 31.52
N LEU A 529 18.71 17.85 30.53
CA LEU A 529 20.02 17.25 30.72
C LEU A 529 20.94 18.18 31.55
N ASP A 530 20.89 19.48 31.28
CA ASP A 530 21.63 20.54 31.97
C ASP A 530 21.32 20.57 33.47
N SER A 531 20.04 20.49 33.84
CA SER A 531 19.61 20.55 35.26
C SER A 531 20.11 19.36 36.09
N ARG A 532 20.44 18.25 35.44
CA ARG A 532 20.97 17.04 36.07
C ARG A 532 22.49 16.99 36.12
N GLN A 533 23.18 17.87 35.39
CA GLN A 533 24.64 17.93 35.46
C GLN A 533 25.06 18.47 36.83
N PRO A 534 26.01 17.82 37.52
CA PRO A 534 26.61 18.41 38.70
C PRO A 534 27.32 19.71 38.30
N PRO A 535 27.37 20.73 39.18
CA PRO A 535 28.11 21.95 38.89
C PRO A 535 29.56 21.58 38.54
N PRO A 536 30.15 22.18 37.49
CA PRO A 536 31.49 21.82 37.08
C PRO A 536 32.45 22.02 38.25
N GLY A 537 33.18 20.96 38.60
CA GLY A 537 34.25 21.02 39.59
C GLY A 537 35.35 21.99 39.14
N PRO A 538 36.18 22.51 40.06
CA PRO A 538 37.34 23.29 39.65
C PRO A 538 38.21 22.44 38.70
N PRO A 539 38.70 23.00 37.58
CA PRO A 539 39.53 22.24 36.65
C PRO A 539 40.77 21.72 37.38
N ALA A 540 40.95 20.40 37.40
CA ALA A 540 42.18 19.81 37.89
C ALA A 540 43.32 20.24 36.97
N LEU A 541 44.42 20.73 37.55
CA LEU A 541 45.60 21.18 36.81
C LEU A 541 46.11 20.05 35.90
N GLY A 542 46.01 20.24 34.58
CA GLY A 542 46.56 19.33 33.57
C GLY A 542 45.57 18.34 32.95
N GLU A 543 44.29 18.36 33.31
CA GLU A 543 43.28 17.55 32.62
C GLU A 543 42.85 18.22 31.30
N PRO A 544 42.67 17.43 30.22
CA PRO A 544 42.13 17.95 28.96
C PRO A 544 40.73 18.54 29.22
N MET A 545 40.40 19.61 28.49
CA MET A 545 39.05 20.18 28.50
C MET A 545 38.03 19.05 28.30
N PRO A 546 36.96 18.97 29.12
CA PRO A 546 35.97 17.92 28.97
C PRO A 546 35.39 17.97 27.56
N GLU A 547 35.20 16.79 26.98
CA GLU A 547 34.46 16.63 25.73
C GLU A 547 33.10 17.32 25.83
N LYS A 548 32.62 17.82 24.69
CA LYS A 548 31.32 18.48 24.59
C LYS A 548 30.25 17.57 25.19
N THR A 549 29.47 18.08 26.15
CA THR A 549 28.47 17.25 26.82
C THR A 549 27.24 17.05 25.94
N GLU A 550 26.49 15.97 26.16
CA GLU A 550 25.25 15.69 25.39
C GLU A 550 24.27 16.89 25.42
N CYS A 551 24.16 17.59 26.55
CA CYS A 551 23.37 18.81 26.68
C CYS A 551 23.80 19.91 25.69
N GLU A 552 25.11 20.14 25.57
CA GLU A 552 25.67 21.15 24.67
C GLU A 552 25.44 20.77 23.20
N GLU A 553 25.47 19.47 22.87
CA GLU A 553 25.12 18.97 21.54
C GLU A 553 23.68 19.28 21.17
N TRP A 554 22.74 19.07 22.08
CA TRP A 554 21.34 19.39 21.86
C TRP A 554 21.07 20.90 21.79
N TYR A 555 21.76 21.71 22.60
CA TYR A 555 21.69 23.16 22.47
C TYR A 555 22.23 23.63 21.12
N GLU A 556 23.35 23.09 20.64
CA GLU A 556 23.90 23.44 19.33
C GLU A 556 22.97 23.02 18.20
N ARG A 557 22.43 21.81 18.23
CA ARG A 557 21.47 21.34 17.22
C ARG A 557 20.21 22.21 17.17
N ALA A 558 19.69 22.63 18.31
CA ALA A 558 18.57 23.57 18.37
C ALA A 558 18.96 24.96 17.82
N ALA A 559 20.17 25.44 18.16
CA ALA A 559 20.66 26.74 17.71
C ALA A 559 20.88 26.81 16.20
N GLU A 560 21.43 25.76 15.60
CA GLU A 560 21.61 25.60 14.15
C GLU A 560 20.28 25.59 13.39
N GLN A 561 19.20 25.10 14.03
CA GLN A 561 17.83 25.15 13.50
C GLN A 561 17.15 26.52 13.74
N GLY A 562 17.88 27.53 14.21
CA GLY A 562 17.36 28.88 14.43
C GLY A 562 16.67 29.10 15.77
N HIS A 563 16.76 28.16 16.72
CA HIS A 563 16.12 28.32 18.03
C HIS A 563 16.82 29.40 18.87
N ARG A 564 16.19 30.57 18.96
CA ARG A 564 16.78 31.81 19.52
C ARG A 564 17.32 31.68 20.94
N ARG A 565 16.62 30.94 21.82
CA ARG A 565 17.11 30.74 23.20
C ARG A 565 18.29 29.77 23.24
N ALA A 566 18.35 28.82 22.32
CA ALA A 566 19.46 27.89 22.19
C ALA A 566 20.71 28.62 21.67
N GLN A 567 20.57 29.45 20.63
CA GLN A 567 21.67 30.31 20.13
C GLN A 567 22.28 31.16 21.25
N VAL A 568 21.44 31.76 22.11
CA VAL A 568 21.94 32.49 23.28
C VAL A 568 22.68 31.57 24.27
N ARG A 569 22.20 30.35 24.52
CA ARG A 569 22.87 29.38 25.41
C ARG A 569 24.22 28.92 24.85
N VAL A 570 24.28 28.58 23.56
CA VAL A 570 25.54 28.19 22.90
C VAL A 570 26.53 29.35 22.92
N GLY A 571 26.07 30.59 22.66
CA GLY A 571 26.91 31.78 22.80
C GLY A 571 27.46 31.98 24.22
N MET A 572 26.68 31.64 25.26
CA MET A 572 27.16 31.67 26.65
C MET A 572 28.22 30.61 26.94
N LEU A 573 28.03 29.40 26.42
CA LEU A 573 28.99 28.29 26.57
C LEU A 573 30.31 28.62 25.84
N ALA A 574 30.25 29.13 24.62
CA ALA A 574 31.43 29.60 23.88
C ALA A 574 32.17 30.71 24.64
N ALA A 575 31.45 31.72 25.13
CA ALA A 575 32.03 32.80 25.91
C ALA A 575 32.70 32.29 27.21
N ALA A 576 32.12 31.29 27.88
CA ALA A 576 32.68 30.68 29.08
C ALA A 576 33.98 29.91 28.80
N ARG A 577 34.13 29.36 27.59
CA ARG A 577 35.36 28.71 27.10
C ARG A 577 36.41 29.70 26.57
N GLY A 578 36.08 30.99 26.53
CA GLY A 578 36.93 32.03 25.95
C GLY A 578 36.91 32.09 24.41
N ASP A 579 35.98 31.37 23.76
CA ASP A 579 35.76 31.46 22.31
C ASP A 579 34.84 32.65 22.00
N VAL A 580 35.47 33.83 21.91
CA VAL A 580 34.79 35.11 21.74
C VAL A 580 34.14 35.21 20.34
N ASP A 581 34.79 34.70 19.30
CA ASP A 581 34.31 34.76 17.93
C ASP A 581 33.02 33.94 17.75
N SER A 582 33.00 32.70 18.24
CA SER A 582 31.81 31.86 18.21
C SER A 582 30.68 32.46 19.06
N ALA A 583 31.01 33.02 20.24
CA ALA A 583 30.03 33.69 21.08
C ALA A 583 29.40 34.90 20.37
N ALA A 584 30.21 35.74 19.73
CA ALA A 584 29.75 36.89 18.95
C ALA A 584 28.82 36.45 17.81
N ARG A 585 29.20 35.39 17.08
CA ARG A 585 28.40 34.83 15.97
C ARG A 585 27.01 34.42 16.46
N TRP A 586 26.93 33.58 17.48
CA TRP A 586 25.65 33.08 17.99
C TRP A 586 24.78 34.16 18.62
N TYR A 587 25.37 35.11 19.36
CA TYR A 587 24.60 36.22 19.90
C TYR A 587 24.06 37.14 18.81
N ARG A 588 24.83 37.37 17.74
CA ARG A 588 24.40 38.16 16.57
C ARG A 588 23.23 37.50 15.87
N GLU A 589 23.32 36.20 15.58
CA GLU A 589 22.24 35.46 14.94
C GLU A 589 20.95 35.45 15.78
N ALA A 590 21.09 35.27 17.10
CA ALA A 590 19.97 35.40 18.02
C ALA A 590 19.39 36.82 18.02
N ALA A 591 20.23 37.85 18.04
CA ALA A 591 19.79 39.25 18.06
C ALA A 591 19.07 39.64 16.76
N GLU A 592 19.58 39.20 15.61
CA GLU A 592 19.02 39.46 14.29
C GLU A 592 17.64 38.82 14.12
N SER A 593 17.47 37.59 14.66
CA SER A 593 16.17 36.92 14.78
C SER A 593 15.26 37.47 15.90
N GLY A 594 15.62 38.59 16.53
CA GLY A 594 14.79 39.31 17.49
C GLY A 594 14.90 38.83 18.95
N SER A 595 15.97 38.13 19.31
CA SER A 595 16.27 37.79 20.71
C SER A 595 16.85 38.99 21.45
N ARG A 596 16.06 39.60 22.33
CA ARG A 596 16.53 40.67 23.23
C ARG A 596 17.70 40.26 24.12
N ASN A 597 17.75 38.98 24.53
CA ASN A 597 18.87 38.43 25.32
C ASN A 597 20.13 38.28 24.47
N GLY A 598 19.98 37.86 23.19
CA GLY A 598 21.09 37.80 22.23
C GLY A 598 21.68 39.18 21.99
N ALA A 599 20.83 40.18 21.71
CA ALA A 599 21.25 41.57 21.52
C ALA A 599 21.96 42.13 22.77
N PHE A 600 21.43 41.86 23.97
CA PHE A 600 22.08 42.27 25.20
C PHE A 600 23.47 41.65 25.39
N ASN A 601 23.60 40.34 25.20
CA ASN A 601 24.86 39.62 25.39
C ASN A 601 25.90 39.97 24.32
N LEU A 602 25.49 40.19 23.07
CA LEU A 602 26.37 40.72 22.03
C LEU A 602 26.90 42.09 22.41
N GLY A 603 26.05 42.98 22.91
CA GLY A 603 26.48 44.29 23.39
C GLY A 603 27.47 44.21 24.55
N LEU A 604 27.30 43.26 25.49
CA LEU A 604 28.28 43.02 26.55
C LEU A 604 29.64 42.56 26.01
N LEU A 605 29.64 41.70 25.00
CA LEU A 605 30.85 41.18 24.37
C LEU A 605 31.60 42.31 23.62
N LEU A 606 30.90 43.02 22.73
CA LEU A 606 31.46 44.13 21.95
C LEU A 606 32.01 45.26 22.83
N ALA A 607 31.33 45.56 23.94
CA ALA A 607 31.81 46.57 24.88
C ALA A 607 33.11 46.16 25.57
N ARG A 608 33.32 44.85 25.82
CA ARG A 608 34.59 44.33 26.36
C ARG A 608 35.73 44.41 25.34
N GLU A 609 35.42 44.27 24.06
CA GLU A 609 36.38 44.40 22.95
C GLU A 609 36.68 45.86 22.56
N GLY A 610 36.01 46.83 23.18
CA GLY A 610 36.21 48.26 22.92
C GLY A 610 35.28 48.85 21.84
N SER A 611 34.39 48.05 21.26
CA SER A 611 33.40 48.46 20.25
C SER A 611 32.16 49.09 20.88
N GLU A 612 32.35 50.14 21.67
CA GLU A 612 31.29 50.74 22.51
C GLU A 612 30.10 51.31 21.69
N ARG A 613 30.36 51.84 20.47
CA ARG A 613 29.31 52.35 19.59
C ARG A 613 28.38 51.25 19.10
N GLU A 614 28.95 50.12 18.68
CA GLU A 614 28.17 48.96 18.23
C GLU A 614 27.42 48.32 19.39
N ALA A 615 28.07 48.21 20.56
CA ALA A 615 27.42 47.75 21.78
C ALA A 615 26.17 48.57 22.15
N ALA A 616 26.25 49.90 22.01
CA ALA A 616 25.12 50.79 22.27
C ALA A 616 23.94 50.56 21.31
N LEU A 617 24.21 50.24 20.03
CA LEU A 617 23.15 49.90 19.07
C LEU A 617 22.40 48.62 19.48
N TRP A 618 23.14 47.57 19.82
CA TRP A 618 22.55 46.29 20.24
C TRP A 618 21.81 46.41 21.58
N TRP A 619 22.35 47.17 22.55
CA TRP A 619 21.63 47.45 23.79
C TRP A 619 20.38 48.28 23.56
N SER A 620 20.39 49.24 22.62
CA SER A 620 19.20 50.04 22.28
C SER A 620 18.10 49.15 21.72
N ARG A 621 18.45 48.23 20.80
CA ARG A 621 17.52 47.24 20.28
C ARG A 621 16.94 46.36 21.39
N ALA A 622 17.80 45.80 22.25
CA ALA A 622 17.36 44.98 23.38
C ALA A 622 16.45 45.74 24.36
N ALA A 623 16.78 47.00 24.69
CA ALA A 623 16.02 47.84 25.61
C ALA A 623 14.65 48.22 25.04
N ASN A 624 14.58 48.53 23.74
CA ASN A 624 13.33 48.77 23.04
C ASN A 624 12.43 47.53 23.05
N ASP A 625 13.02 46.34 22.92
CA ASP A 625 12.34 45.03 23.05
C ASP A 625 12.09 44.61 24.52
N GLY A 626 12.20 45.54 25.47
CA GLY A 626 11.82 45.31 26.86
C GLY A 626 12.93 44.76 27.77
N HIS A 627 14.20 44.82 27.39
CA HIS A 627 15.31 44.29 28.21
C HIS A 627 15.87 45.32 29.21
N GLY A 628 15.39 45.32 30.46
CA GLY A 628 15.76 46.35 31.45
C GLY A 628 17.25 46.42 31.82
N ARG A 629 17.99 45.30 31.79
CA ARG A 629 19.46 45.34 31.99
C ARG A 629 20.19 46.05 30.86
N ALA A 630 19.65 46.03 29.63
CA ALA A 630 20.24 46.74 28.50
C ALA A 630 19.99 48.25 28.64
N ALA A 631 18.78 48.64 29.06
CA ALA A 631 18.46 50.02 29.39
C ALA A 631 19.39 50.60 30.48
N LEU A 632 19.69 49.82 31.54
CA LEU A 632 20.64 50.26 32.56
C LEU A 632 22.07 50.43 32.00
N ARG A 633 22.51 49.57 31.06
CA ARG A 633 23.82 49.72 30.40
C ARG A 633 23.89 51.00 29.57
N LEU A 634 22.83 51.35 28.86
CA LEU A 634 22.72 52.62 28.12
C LEU A 634 22.71 53.83 29.05
N ALA A 635 21.99 53.75 30.18
CA ALA A 635 21.98 54.83 31.18
C ALA A 635 23.38 55.12 31.73
N LEU A 636 24.12 54.06 32.09
CA LEU A 636 25.50 54.17 32.57
C LEU A 636 26.45 54.69 31.47
N LEU A 637 26.19 54.35 30.21
CA LEU A 637 26.98 54.82 29.09
C LEU A 637 26.75 56.32 28.83
N ALA A 638 25.49 56.76 28.79
CA ALA A 638 25.10 58.15 28.62
C ALA A 638 25.64 59.02 29.78
N ALA A 639 25.53 58.54 31.02
CA ALA A 639 26.11 59.21 32.19
C ALA A 639 27.62 59.43 32.04
N ARG A 640 28.37 58.42 31.57
CA ARG A 640 29.82 58.52 31.34
C ARG A 640 30.19 59.52 30.24
N ARG A 641 29.30 59.73 29.27
CA ARG A 641 29.46 60.68 28.16
C ARG A 641 28.98 62.10 28.51
N GLY A 642 28.40 62.31 29.69
CA GLY A 642 27.80 63.58 30.10
C GLY A 642 26.42 63.84 29.48
N GLU A 643 25.79 62.83 28.88
CA GLU A 643 24.46 62.90 28.25
C GLU A 643 23.37 62.68 29.32
N LEU A 644 23.31 63.56 30.32
CA LEU A 644 22.54 63.34 31.56
C LEU A 644 21.03 63.14 31.32
N THR A 645 20.44 63.86 30.36
CA THR A 645 19.01 63.75 30.02
C THR A 645 18.67 62.41 29.36
N GLU A 646 19.53 61.91 28.49
CA GLU A 646 19.42 60.58 27.90
C GLU A 646 19.65 59.49 28.97
N GLY A 647 20.62 59.70 29.86
CA GLY A 647 20.85 58.85 31.03
C GLY A 647 19.60 58.69 31.91
N GLN A 648 18.90 59.78 32.21
CA GLN A 648 17.63 59.73 32.97
C GLN A 648 16.52 58.96 32.25
N ARG A 649 16.40 59.13 30.93
CA ARG A 649 15.40 58.40 30.12
C ARG A 649 15.65 56.89 30.16
N TRP A 650 16.89 56.48 29.94
CA TRP A 650 17.26 55.07 30.02
C TRP A 650 17.14 54.51 31.44
N CYS A 651 17.44 55.28 32.47
CA CYS A 651 17.18 54.89 33.86
C CYS A 651 15.68 54.65 34.10
N ALA A 652 14.80 55.55 33.66
CA ALA A 652 13.36 55.36 33.81
C ALA A 652 12.88 54.06 33.12
N ARG A 653 13.38 53.80 31.91
CA ARG A 653 13.08 52.58 31.17
C ARG A 653 13.63 51.32 31.85
N ALA A 654 14.81 51.39 32.47
CA ALA A 654 15.39 50.30 33.26
C ALA A 654 14.63 50.02 34.56
N VAL A 655 14.04 51.04 35.19
CA VAL A 655 13.13 50.87 36.35
C VAL A 655 11.87 50.11 35.95
N GLU A 656 11.29 50.47 34.81
CA GLU A 656 10.05 49.87 34.31
C GLU A 656 10.25 48.40 33.87
N LEU A 657 11.34 48.12 33.17
CA LEU A 657 11.57 46.84 32.50
C LEU A 657 12.48 45.87 33.25
N GLY A 658 13.23 46.36 34.24
CA GLY A 658 14.27 45.60 34.91
C GLY A 658 13.75 44.71 36.04
N PRO A 659 14.46 43.62 36.37
CA PRO A 659 14.22 42.93 37.64
C PRO A 659 14.52 43.87 38.82
N ALA A 660 13.99 43.56 40.01
CA ALA A 660 14.00 44.44 41.18
C ALA A 660 15.37 45.10 41.47
N GLU A 661 16.47 44.32 41.43
CA GLU A 661 17.83 44.81 41.66
C GLU A 661 18.28 45.85 40.62
N VAL A 662 17.90 45.65 39.35
CA VAL A 662 18.22 46.55 38.24
C VAL A 662 17.39 47.82 38.34
N ALA A 663 16.11 47.68 38.68
CA ALA A 663 15.22 48.82 38.88
C ALA A 663 15.69 49.70 40.04
N GLU A 664 16.07 49.10 41.17
CA GLU A 664 16.59 49.83 42.33
C GLU A 664 17.90 50.58 41.99
N ARG A 665 18.83 49.91 41.30
CA ARG A 665 20.09 50.54 40.85
C ARG A 665 19.84 51.66 39.84
N ALA A 666 18.91 51.47 38.91
CA ALA A 666 18.53 52.48 37.94
C ALA A 666 17.85 53.69 38.58
N ALA A 667 17.01 53.48 39.61
CA ALA A 667 16.37 54.55 40.37
C ALA A 667 17.38 55.42 41.11
N ARG A 668 18.36 54.81 41.80
CA ARG A 668 19.46 55.56 42.43
C ARG A 668 20.27 56.39 41.44
N LEU A 669 20.61 55.79 40.29
CA LEU A 669 21.35 56.51 39.24
C LEU A 669 20.51 57.66 38.66
N ARG A 670 19.20 57.47 38.49
CA ARG A 670 18.29 58.51 38.01
C ARG A 670 18.27 59.72 38.93
N GLU A 671 18.20 59.48 40.23
CA GLU A 671 18.20 60.54 41.25
C GLU A 671 19.52 61.31 41.25
N ALA A 672 20.65 60.63 41.20
CA ALA A 672 21.97 61.27 41.11
C ALA A 672 22.09 62.15 39.85
N LEU A 673 21.67 61.64 38.68
CA LEU A 673 21.66 62.41 37.43
C LEU A 673 20.68 63.60 37.48
N HIS A 674 19.58 63.49 38.23
CA HIS A 674 18.66 64.61 38.44
C HIS A 674 19.28 65.72 39.26
N GLN A 675 19.94 65.38 40.36
CA GLN A 675 20.64 66.34 41.21
C GLN A 675 21.73 67.07 40.41
N GLU A 676 22.52 66.37 39.59
CA GLU A 676 23.53 66.97 38.71
C GLU A 676 22.95 67.86 37.61
N LEU A 677 21.77 67.56 37.08
CA LEU A 677 21.09 68.39 36.08
C LEU A 677 20.50 69.68 36.67
N THR A 678 20.17 69.67 37.96
CA THR A 678 19.54 70.79 38.68
C THR A 678 20.53 71.66 39.46
N ALA A 679 21.78 71.20 39.62
CA ALA A 679 22.89 71.95 40.21
C ALA A 679 23.57 72.83 39.17
#